data_AF-A0A1B0FHI8-F1
#
_entry.id   AF-A0A1B0FHI8-F1
#
_cell.length_a   1.000
_cell.length_b   1.000
_cell.length_c   1.000
_cell.angle_alpha   90.00
_cell.angle_beta   90.00
_cell.angle_gamma   90.00
#
_symmetry.space_group_name_H-M   'P 1'
#
loop_
_entity.id
_entity.type
_entity.pdbx_description
1 polymer ?
#
loop_
_entity_poly.entity_id
_entity_poly.type
_entity_poly.pdbx_seq_one_letter_code
_entity_poly.pdbx_strand_id
1 'polypeptide(L)'
;MNLLWLLVCGFLAVSAFPTTENNNRQNGENGWYVPQLDGSFVWMERQAAEGALNDLQKQTKFLFNNVDFYLYTRANKRQPQVISIDDKSIDASNFDAAKPTRIVIHGWIQNYLFPMNINIRDAWLGVGEYNIIVVNWDRAQDPNYIAAVAAVPSVGERISKFIDYLVIEKGVSLDTLHVIGHSLGAHVAGYVGKHIKSGQIFTIIGLDPAQPFFSADSPETRLNETDAYYVEAIHTNAGVLGFLKPIGKSDFYPNGGSSQPGCFLLDFLGGVCSHNRVSDYYAEAVKMDNFLAIRCESYEAAVGGKCGSTYSSVRMAAKTNAYVVKVYASSSVVDKEKHLNGVNGWYVPRKDGSFEWYDLRTVEALFRENEKFEDIKLSKNPVHFYLCTQSNPDKVQRIKATVQSINSSYFNVTNPTRITVHGWGSSKDDYFNYGASEAWLSRGDFNMIRVDWARGRSVDYVSSVMATKGVGKKIAALVDFLVKNYDLNLDDLEIIGHSLGAHVAGFAGKSISSGQSRAIVGLDPALPMFSYDKPDGRLSSSDAHYVETIQTNGGKLGFLQPIGKGAFYPNGGKAQPGCKPDLTGACSHGRSVAYYIEAIKIDTFASIKCEDYTDAVLNNCGTQYSSVRMGSANNAYLVNGSYFVPVNKETPFGMLS
;
A
#
# COMPACT_ATOMS: atom_id res chain seq x y z
N MET A 1 46.51 -12.83 -22.13
CA MET A 1 46.86 -12.07 -20.91
C MET A 1 46.10 -10.75 -20.98
N ASN A 2 44.88 -10.72 -20.43
CA ASN A 2 43.99 -9.56 -20.38
C ASN A 2 42.75 -9.94 -19.54
N LEU A 3 42.42 -9.15 -18.50
CA LEU A 3 41.25 -8.24 -18.44
C LEU A 3 40.74 -8.02 -16.99
N LEU A 4 40.51 -6.74 -16.69
CA LEU A 4 39.50 -6.14 -15.79
C LEU A 4 39.52 -6.44 -14.26
N TRP A 5 39.89 -5.43 -13.48
CA TRP A 5 39.45 -5.24 -12.09
C TRP A 5 38.21 -4.35 -12.08
N LEU A 6 37.10 -4.86 -11.55
CA LEU A 6 35.92 -4.08 -11.14
C LEU A 6 35.67 -4.37 -9.65
N LEU A 7 36.05 -3.42 -8.81
CA LEU A 7 35.71 -3.34 -7.39
C LEU A 7 34.24 -2.90 -7.28
N VAL A 8 33.39 -3.77 -6.72
CA VAL A 8 32.02 -3.41 -6.30
C VAL A 8 32.11 -2.81 -4.90
N CYS A 9 31.86 -1.50 -4.82
CA CYS A 9 31.72 -0.75 -3.58
C CYS A 9 30.55 -1.28 -2.75
N GLY A 10 30.80 -1.53 -1.45
CA GLY A 10 29.74 -1.71 -0.47
C GLY A 10 29.02 -0.39 -0.21
N PHE A 11 27.69 -0.37 -0.35
CA PHE A 11 26.87 0.73 0.13
C PHE A 11 26.50 0.47 1.60
N LEU A 12 27.32 1.03 2.50
CA LEU A 12 26.84 1.53 3.78
C LEU A 12 26.03 2.80 3.47
N ALA A 13 24.71 2.78 3.66
CA ALA A 13 23.92 4.00 3.65
C ALA A 13 24.17 4.75 4.96
N VAL A 14 25.25 5.53 4.99
CA VAL A 14 25.47 6.59 5.98
C VAL A 14 24.87 7.86 5.40
N SER A 15 23.98 8.53 6.14
CA SER A 15 23.59 9.90 5.81
C SER A 15 24.81 10.80 6.03
N ALA A 16 25.46 11.21 4.95
CA ALA A 16 26.46 12.26 4.96
C ALA A 16 25.82 13.53 4.40
N PHE A 17 25.44 14.45 5.28
CA PHE A 17 25.24 15.85 4.88
C PHE A 17 26.62 16.49 4.70
N PRO A 18 26.81 17.39 3.74
CA PRO A 18 28.03 18.17 3.66
C PRO A 18 28.21 18.96 4.96
N THR A 19 29.17 18.57 5.79
CA THR A 19 29.61 19.35 6.94
C THR A 19 30.61 20.41 6.47
N THR A 20 30.07 21.55 6.05
CA THR A 20 30.49 22.89 6.47
C THR A 20 29.35 23.84 6.12
N GLU A 21 28.73 24.45 7.14
CA GLU A 21 28.03 25.75 7.16
C GLU A 21 26.68 25.73 7.91
N ASN A 22 26.71 26.34 9.11
CA ASN A 22 25.61 26.80 9.96
C ASN A 22 24.53 25.78 10.38
N ASN A 23 24.63 25.33 11.63
CA ASN A 23 23.57 24.68 12.44
C ASN A 23 22.28 25.51 12.61
N ASN A 24 22.10 26.58 11.84
CA ASN A 24 21.01 27.54 11.99
C ASN A 24 20.00 27.52 10.84
N ARG A 25 20.16 26.72 9.76
CA ARG A 25 19.21 26.72 8.63
C ARG A 25 17.83 26.20 9.06
N GLN A 26 16.82 27.05 8.97
CA GLN A 26 15.42 26.77 9.31
C GLN A 26 14.54 27.14 8.12
N ASN A 27 14.09 26.11 7.38
CA ASN A 27 13.29 26.27 6.16
C ASN A 27 11.99 27.03 6.47
N GLY A 28 11.74 28.12 5.74
CA GLY A 28 10.58 28.99 5.95
C GLY A 28 10.75 30.07 7.02
N GLU A 29 11.84 30.04 7.80
CA GLU A 29 12.11 31.03 8.86
C GLU A 29 13.25 31.97 8.47
N ASN A 30 14.45 31.43 8.20
CA ASN A 30 15.63 32.23 7.82
C ASN A 30 16.19 31.92 6.42
N GLY A 31 15.51 31.08 5.66
CA GLY A 31 15.79 30.81 4.25
C GLY A 31 14.90 29.69 3.72
N TRP A 32 15.13 29.29 2.48
CA TRP A 32 14.34 28.27 1.80
C TRP A 32 15.21 27.28 1.04
N TYR A 33 14.78 26.02 1.01
CA TYR A 33 15.24 25.05 0.01
C TYR A 33 14.47 25.27 -1.28
N VAL A 34 15.13 25.86 -2.27
CA VAL A 34 14.54 26.23 -3.56
C VAL A 34 14.63 25.04 -4.52
N PRO A 35 13.50 24.51 -5.00
CA PRO A 35 13.50 23.36 -5.91
C PRO A 35 14.06 23.74 -7.28
N GLN A 36 14.80 22.81 -7.88
CA GLN A 36 15.36 22.90 -9.22
C GLN A 36 14.65 21.92 -10.17
N LEU A 37 14.77 22.11 -11.48
CA LEU A 37 14.14 21.25 -12.49
C LEU A 37 14.63 19.81 -12.47
N ASP A 38 15.87 19.59 -12.03
CA ASP A 38 16.47 18.26 -11.90
C ASP A 38 16.03 17.53 -10.61
N GLY A 39 15.15 18.14 -9.81
CA GLY A 39 14.66 17.61 -8.54
C GLY A 39 15.57 17.89 -7.35
N SER A 40 16.71 18.56 -7.55
CA SER A 40 17.58 18.99 -6.46
C SER A 40 17.04 20.24 -5.74
N PHE A 41 17.61 20.55 -4.58
CA PHE A 41 17.28 21.75 -3.81
C PHE A 41 18.51 22.59 -3.56
N VAL A 42 18.37 23.90 -3.72
CA VAL A 42 19.41 24.89 -3.40
C VAL A 42 18.95 25.72 -2.22
N TRP A 43 19.75 25.78 -1.15
CA TRP A 43 19.45 26.65 -0.02
C TRP A 43 19.68 28.12 -0.41
N MET A 44 18.71 28.97 -0.12
CA MET A 44 18.79 30.41 -0.31
C MET A 44 18.40 31.14 0.99
N GLU A 45 19.28 32.00 1.49
CA GLU A 45 18.99 32.81 2.67
C GLU A 45 17.85 33.79 2.40
N ARG A 46 17.08 34.09 3.45
CA ARG A 46 15.85 34.88 3.33
C ARG A 46 16.06 36.23 2.65
N GLN A 47 17.08 36.98 3.06
CA GLN A 47 17.37 38.30 2.49
C GLN A 47 17.76 38.23 1.01
N ALA A 48 18.51 37.21 0.61
CA ALA A 48 18.89 36.99 -0.79
C ALA A 48 17.67 36.60 -1.64
N ALA A 49 16.81 35.74 -1.11
CA ALA A 49 15.55 35.34 -1.73
C ALA A 49 14.59 36.52 -1.92
N GLU A 50 14.38 37.33 -0.88
CA GLU A 50 13.56 38.53 -0.93
C GLU A 50 14.12 39.56 -1.93
N GLY A 51 15.46 39.73 -1.99
CA GLY A 51 16.13 40.56 -2.98
C GLY A 51 15.88 40.09 -4.42
N ALA A 52 16.13 38.81 -4.69
CA ALA A 52 15.92 38.20 -6.01
C ALA A 52 14.46 38.30 -6.47
N LEU A 53 13.51 38.08 -5.56
CA LEU A 53 12.09 38.19 -5.84
C LEU A 53 11.69 39.62 -6.19
N ASN A 54 12.16 40.61 -5.43
CA ASN A 54 11.88 42.03 -5.68
C ASN A 54 12.41 42.49 -7.05
N ASP A 55 13.60 42.05 -7.44
CA ASP A 55 14.20 42.41 -8.74
C ASP A 55 13.42 41.78 -9.90
N LEU A 56 13.04 40.50 -9.79
CA LEU A 56 12.23 39.82 -10.80
C LEU A 56 10.83 40.40 -10.89
N GLN A 57 10.17 40.70 -9.78
CA GLN A 57 8.84 41.33 -9.78
C GLN A 57 8.84 42.69 -10.49
N LYS A 58 9.89 43.50 -10.30
CA LYS A 58 10.04 44.79 -11.02
C LYS A 58 10.19 44.59 -12.52
N GLN A 59 10.94 43.57 -12.95
CA GLN A 59 11.15 43.26 -14.38
C GLN A 59 9.91 42.66 -15.04
N THR A 60 9.06 41.97 -14.27
CA THR A 60 8.03 41.08 -14.83
C THR A 60 6.59 41.59 -14.71
N LYS A 61 6.35 42.74 -14.05
CA LYS A 61 5.00 43.33 -13.85
C LYS A 61 4.17 43.51 -15.14
N PHE A 62 4.80 43.53 -16.31
CA PHE A 62 4.13 43.64 -17.62
C PHE A 62 4.17 42.36 -18.48
N LEU A 63 4.98 41.36 -18.13
CA LEU A 63 5.24 40.18 -18.97
C LEU A 63 4.23 39.03 -18.75
N PHE A 64 3.60 38.95 -17.59
CA PHE A 64 2.79 37.78 -17.18
C PHE A 64 1.26 37.95 -17.36
N ASN A 65 0.82 38.82 -18.26
CA ASN A 65 -0.60 39.01 -18.58
C ASN A 65 -1.22 37.87 -19.43
N ASN A 66 -0.46 36.83 -19.77
CA ASN A 66 -0.95 35.76 -20.63
C ASN A 66 -1.50 34.61 -19.78
N VAL A 67 -2.76 34.76 -19.39
CA VAL A 67 -3.57 33.75 -18.71
C VAL A 67 -4.71 33.35 -19.63
N ASP A 68 -4.80 32.06 -19.97
CA ASP A 68 -5.91 31.51 -20.74
C ASP A 68 -6.94 30.86 -19.80
N PHE A 69 -8.22 30.97 -20.16
CA PHE A 69 -9.32 30.36 -19.43
C PHE A 69 -9.96 29.27 -20.28
N TYR A 70 -9.84 28.02 -19.84
CA TYR A 70 -10.38 26.84 -20.53
C TYR A 70 -11.65 26.37 -19.83
N LEU A 71 -12.79 26.64 -20.46
CA LEU A 71 -14.10 26.24 -19.96
C LEU A 71 -14.43 24.79 -20.31
N TYR A 72 -14.81 24.04 -19.28
CA TYR A 72 -15.41 22.72 -19.39
C TYR A 72 -16.77 22.70 -18.71
N THR A 73 -17.72 22.09 -19.40
CA THR A 73 -19.05 21.76 -18.89
C THR A 73 -19.36 20.30 -19.24
N ARG A 74 -20.54 19.80 -18.87
CA ARG A 74 -20.97 18.48 -19.33
C ARG A 74 -21.19 18.38 -20.84
N ALA A 75 -21.42 19.51 -21.53
CA ALA A 75 -21.55 19.54 -22.98
C ALA A 75 -20.19 19.36 -23.69
N ASN A 76 -19.10 19.73 -23.05
CA ASN A 76 -17.75 19.71 -23.63
C ASN A 76 -16.70 19.15 -22.66
N LYS A 77 -16.97 17.99 -22.05
CA LYS A 77 -16.18 17.41 -20.94
C LYS A 77 -14.68 17.24 -21.24
N ARG A 78 -14.33 16.94 -22.49
CA ARG A 78 -12.96 16.59 -22.90
C ARG A 78 -12.27 17.64 -23.76
N GLN A 79 -13.03 18.54 -24.38
CA GLN A 79 -12.50 19.59 -25.26
C GLN A 79 -12.95 20.95 -24.71
N PRO A 80 -12.02 21.77 -24.20
CA PRO A 80 -12.39 23.06 -23.63
C PRO A 80 -12.82 24.06 -24.69
N GLN A 81 -13.65 25.01 -24.28
CA GLN A 81 -13.83 26.26 -25.01
C GLN A 81 -12.94 27.31 -24.37
N VAL A 82 -12.10 27.98 -25.16
CA VAL A 82 -11.28 29.08 -24.66
C VAL A 82 -12.19 30.30 -24.50
N ILE A 83 -12.25 30.83 -23.29
CA ILE A 83 -13.07 32.00 -22.96
C ILE A 83 -12.21 33.18 -22.50
N SER A 84 -12.70 34.40 -22.69
CA SER A 84 -12.02 35.64 -22.31
C SER A 84 -12.97 36.64 -21.65
N ILE A 85 -12.42 37.76 -21.16
CA ILE A 85 -13.18 38.92 -20.66
C ILE A 85 -13.81 39.64 -21.87
N ASP A 86 -14.83 39.02 -22.46
CA ASP A 86 -15.51 39.48 -23.67
C ASP A 86 -16.89 38.80 -23.79
N ASP A 87 -17.94 39.58 -24.06
CA ASP A 87 -19.32 39.07 -24.07
C ASP A 87 -19.51 38.01 -25.14
N LYS A 88 -18.99 38.27 -26.34
CA LYS A 88 -19.11 37.35 -27.48
C LYS A 88 -18.42 36.01 -27.18
N SER A 89 -17.29 36.04 -26.48
CA SER A 89 -16.57 34.84 -26.06
C SER A 89 -17.37 34.00 -25.07
N ILE A 90 -17.99 34.63 -24.06
CA ILE A 90 -18.80 33.92 -23.06
C ILE A 90 -20.12 33.42 -23.68
N ASP A 91 -20.82 34.26 -24.43
CA ASP A 91 -22.15 33.97 -24.98
C ASP A 91 -22.11 32.90 -26.10
N ALA A 92 -20.98 32.77 -26.80
CA ALA A 92 -20.75 31.71 -27.78
C ALA A 92 -20.27 30.38 -27.16
N SER A 93 -20.07 30.34 -25.84
CA SER A 93 -19.60 29.16 -25.12
C SER A 93 -20.74 28.39 -24.46
N ASN A 94 -20.43 27.26 -23.82
CA ASN A 94 -21.38 26.52 -23.00
C ASN A 94 -21.54 27.09 -21.57
N PHE A 95 -20.97 28.27 -21.29
CA PHE A 95 -21.01 28.90 -19.97
C PHE A 95 -22.45 29.23 -19.58
N ASP A 96 -22.78 28.99 -18.32
CA ASP A 96 -24.11 29.28 -17.78
C ASP A 96 -23.97 29.91 -16.39
N ALA A 97 -24.26 31.19 -16.27
CA ALA A 97 -24.09 31.94 -15.03
C ALA A 97 -24.96 31.44 -13.86
N ALA A 98 -26.04 30.70 -14.15
CA ALA A 98 -26.87 30.09 -13.11
C ALA A 98 -26.21 28.84 -12.47
N LYS A 99 -25.17 28.29 -13.09
CA LYS A 99 -24.44 27.12 -12.57
C LYS A 99 -23.28 27.53 -11.65
N PRO A 100 -23.03 26.78 -10.57
CA PRO A 100 -21.86 27.02 -9.72
C PRO A 100 -20.56 26.95 -10.50
N THR A 101 -19.64 27.88 -10.23
CA THR A 101 -18.37 28.00 -10.95
C THR A 101 -17.19 27.51 -10.11
N ARG A 102 -16.28 26.76 -10.73
CA ARG A 102 -15.01 26.30 -10.13
C ARG A 102 -13.86 26.80 -10.98
N ILE A 103 -13.01 27.63 -10.41
CA ILE A 103 -11.76 28.08 -11.04
C ILE A 103 -10.64 27.17 -10.53
N VAL A 104 -9.93 26.48 -11.43
CA VAL A 104 -8.86 25.53 -11.09
C VAL A 104 -7.51 26.06 -11.58
N ILE A 105 -6.52 26.15 -10.69
CA ILE A 105 -5.23 26.80 -10.94
C ILE A 105 -4.09 25.82 -10.62
N HIS A 106 -3.28 25.50 -11.63
CA HIS A 106 -2.15 24.58 -11.51
C HIS A 106 -0.90 25.24 -10.90
N GLY A 107 0.06 24.41 -10.48
CA GLY A 107 1.34 24.82 -9.90
C GLY A 107 2.44 25.11 -10.92
N TRP A 108 3.69 25.21 -10.44
CA TRP A 108 4.92 25.35 -11.24
C TRP A 108 5.11 24.15 -12.18
N ILE A 109 5.68 24.37 -13.38
CA ILE A 109 5.94 23.37 -14.45
C ILE A 109 4.74 22.52 -14.93
N GLN A 110 3.52 22.89 -14.54
CA GLN A 110 2.27 22.23 -14.95
C GLN A 110 1.52 23.04 -16.03
N ASN A 111 0.51 22.49 -16.66
CA ASN A 111 -0.35 23.23 -17.59
C ASN A 111 -1.80 22.72 -17.49
N TYR A 112 -2.72 23.30 -18.27
CA TYR A 112 -4.13 22.93 -18.25
C TYR A 112 -4.44 21.44 -18.55
N LEU A 113 -3.51 20.70 -19.16
CA LEU A 113 -3.63 19.25 -19.44
C LEU A 113 -3.03 18.37 -18.34
N PHE A 114 -2.43 18.96 -17.30
CA PHE A 114 -1.81 18.19 -16.23
C PHE A 114 -2.87 17.35 -15.48
N PRO A 115 -2.55 16.12 -15.03
CA PRO A 115 -3.51 15.20 -14.41
C PRO A 115 -4.33 15.81 -13.27
N MET A 116 -3.75 16.69 -12.45
CA MET A 116 -4.47 17.40 -11.38
C MET A 116 -5.71 18.15 -11.91
N ASN A 117 -5.58 18.91 -13.00
CA ASN A 117 -6.70 19.66 -13.58
C ASN A 117 -7.78 18.72 -14.12
N ILE A 118 -7.35 17.63 -14.78
CA ILE A 118 -8.23 16.61 -15.35
C ILE A 118 -9.03 15.91 -14.24
N ASN A 119 -8.35 15.47 -13.18
CA ASN A 119 -8.97 14.72 -12.08
C ASN A 119 -10.01 15.57 -11.34
N ILE A 120 -9.70 16.84 -11.08
CA ILE A 120 -10.61 17.78 -10.40
C ILE A 120 -11.79 18.15 -11.29
N ARG A 121 -11.55 18.45 -12.57
CA ARG A 121 -12.62 18.71 -13.54
C ARG A 121 -13.58 17.54 -13.63
N ASP A 122 -13.06 16.32 -13.82
CA ASP A 122 -13.87 15.13 -13.99
C ASP A 122 -14.63 14.78 -12.70
N ALA A 123 -14.08 15.08 -11.53
CA ALA A 123 -14.78 14.95 -10.25
C ALA A 123 -16.02 15.85 -10.18
N TRP A 124 -15.87 17.15 -10.41
CA TRP A 124 -16.99 18.08 -10.33
C TRP A 124 -18.04 17.82 -11.42
N LEU A 125 -17.62 17.58 -12.67
CA LEU A 125 -18.55 17.25 -13.76
C LEU A 125 -19.22 15.87 -13.58
N GLY A 126 -18.67 15.01 -12.72
CA GLY A 126 -19.25 13.73 -12.36
C GLY A 126 -20.39 13.83 -11.34
N VAL A 127 -20.39 14.87 -10.50
CA VAL A 127 -21.34 15.03 -9.38
C VAL A 127 -22.38 16.13 -9.58
N GLY A 128 -22.35 16.85 -10.71
CA GLY A 128 -23.38 17.85 -11.01
C GLY A 128 -23.10 18.70 -12.24
N GLU A 129 -23.92 19.75 -12.39
CA GLU A 129 -23.80 20.76 -13.44
C GLU A 129 -22.93 21.93 -12.91
N TYR A 130 -21.76 22.12 -13.52
CA TYR A 130 -20.80 23.13 -13.10
C TYR A 130 -20.17 23.81 -14.32
N ASN A 131 -19.77 25.08 -14.15
CA ASN A 131 -18.76 25.69 -15.00
C ASN A 131 -17.39 25.38 -14.38
N ILE A 132 -16.57 24.55 -15.03
CA ILE A 132 -15.19 24.32 -14.59
C ILE A 132 -14.27 25.11 -15.51
N ILE A 133 -13.57 26.10 -14.96
CA ILE A 133 -12.66 26.96 -15.70
C ILE A 133 -11.25 26.63 -15.22
N VAL A 134 -10.49 25.93 -16.07
CA VAL A 134 -9.08 25.66 -15.81
C VAL A 134 -8.27 26.85 -16.30
N VAL A 135 -7.51 27.44 -15.38
CA VAL A 135 -6.61 28.56 -15.64
C VAL A 135 -5.29 28.00 -16.12
N ASN A 136 -4.86 28.43 -17.30
CA ASN A 136 -3.53 28.12 -17.81
C ASN A 136 -2.66 29.36 -17.75
N TRP A 137 -1.58 29.29 -16.97
CA TRP A 137 -0.59 30.34 -16.85
C TRP A 137 0.82 29.81 -17.18
N ASP A 138 0.90 28.72 -17.95
CA ASP A 138 2.15 28.10 -18.41
C ASP A 138 3.06 29.06 -19.18
N ARG A 139 2.49 30.04 -19.90
CA ARG A 139 3.26 31.10 -20.56
C ARG A 139 3.91 32.10 -19.60
N ALA A 140 3.48 32.10 -18.34
CA ALA A 140 4.10 32.81 -17.23
C ALA A 140 4.95 31.87 -16.34
N GLN A 141 5.12 30.61 -16.72
CA GLN A 141 6.03 29.68 -16.06
C GLN A 141 7.43 29.83 -16.61
N ASP A 142 8.32 30.29 -15.74
CA ASP A 142 9.75 30.17 -15.96
C ASP A 142 10.23 28.82 -15.37
N PRO A 143 11.08 28.06 -16.07
CA PRO A 143 11.78 26.93 -15.49
C PRO A 143 12.63 27.31 -14.27
N ASN A 144 12.87 28.61 -14.03
CA ASN A 144 13.34 29.17 -12.78
C ASN A 144 12.18 29.38 -11.79
N TYR A 145 12.20 28.63 -10.69
CA TYR A 145 11.19 28.69 -9.63
C TYR A 145 10.95 30.12 -9.09
N ILE A 146 12.00 30.93 -8.95
CA ILE A 146 11.90 32.29 -8.38
C ILE A 146 11.08 33.20 -9.30
N ALA A 147 11.29 33.08 -10.62
CA ALA A 147 10.51 33.84 -11.60
C ALA A 147 9.04 33.39 -11.62
N ALA A 148 8.76 32.10 -11.44
CA ALA A 148 7.39 31.61 -11.27
C ALA A 148 6.72 32.17 -10.01
N VAL A 149 7.45 32.28 -8.88
CA VAL A 149 6.97 32.94 -7.66
C VAL A 149 6.70 34.44 -7.92
N ALA A 150 7.58 35.12 -8.65
CA ALA A 150 7.41 36.54 -9.00
C ALA A 150 6.14 36.80 -9.83
N ALA A 151 5.68 35.84 -10.63
CA ALA A 151 4.49 35.96 -11.45
C ALA A 151 3.17 35.87 -10.66
N VAL A 152 3.17 35.17 -9.51
CA VAL A 152 1.97 34.84 -8.71
C VAL A 152 1.02 36.04 -8.49
N PRO A 153 1.50 37.24 -8.07
CA PRO A 153 0.63 38.38 -7.84
C PRO A 153 -0.12 38.84 -9.10
N SER A 154 0.61 38.96 -10.21
CA SER A 154 0.06 39.46 -11.49
C SER A 154 -0.95 38.49 -12.11
N VAL A 155 -0.69 37.19 -12.01
CA VAL A 155 -1.62 36.14 -12.46
C VAL A 155 -2.89 36.18 -11.61
N GLY A 156 -2.77 36.33 -10.29
CA GLY A 156 -3.92 36.47 -9.40
C GLY A 156 -4.79 37.69 -9.72
N GLU A 157 -4.17 38.85 -9.98
CA GLU A 157 -4.88 40.08 -10.39
C GLU A 157 -5.61 39.90 -11.73
N ARG A 158 -5.02 39.19 -12.70
CA ARG A 158 -5.68 38.92 -13.98
C ARG A 158 -6.90 38.02 -13.82
N ILE A 159 -6.81 36.98 -12.98
CA ILE A 159 -7.93 36.08 -12.71
C ILE A 159 -9.02 36.81 -11.92
N SER A 160 -8.68 37.71 -10.98
CA SER A 160 -9.67 38.49 -10.23
C SER A 160 -10.49 39.39 -11.15
N LYS A 161 -9.86 40.05 -12.13
CA LYS A 161 -10.55 40.84 -13.17
C LYS A 161 -11.51 40.00 -13.99
N PHE A 162 -11.12 38.76 -14.32
CA PHE A 162 -11.99 37.83 -15.04
C PHE A 162 -13.20 37.41 -14.19
N ILE A 163 -13.00 37.10 -12.92
CA ILE A 163 -14.10 36.77 -12.00
C ILE A 163 -15.02 37.98 -11.79
N ASP A 164 -14.48 39.18 -11.57
CA ASP A 164 -15.27 40.41 -11.43
C ASP A 164 -16.14 40.64 -12.66
N TYR A 165 -15.60 40.43 -13.86
CA TYR A 165 -16.37 40.50 -15.10
C TYR A 165 -17.52 39.47 -15.16
N LEU A 166 -17.25 38.20 -14.79
CA LEU A 166 -18.31 37.18 -14.73
C LEU A 166 -19.42 37.53 -13.71
N VAL A 167 -19.06 38.12 -12.57
CA VAL A 167 -20.03 38.51 -11.54
C VAL A 167 -20.85 39.72 -12.00
N ILE A 168 -20.19 40.77 -12.46
CA ILE A 168 -20.82 42.05 -12.78
C ILE A 168 -21.62 41.96 -14.09
N GLU A 169 -21.04 41.40 -15.15
CA GLU A 169 -21.63 41.43 -16.49
C GLU A 169 -22.47 40.19 -16.79
N LYS A 170 -22.13 39.04 -16.20
CA LYS A 170 -22.83 37.77 -16.45
C LYS A 170 -23.71 37.31 -15.29
N GLY A 171 -23.64 37.98 -14.14
CA GLY A 171 -24.50 37.66 -12.98
C GLY A 171 -24.11 36.38 -12.24
N VAL A 172 -22.84 35.98 -12.30
CA VAL A 172 -22.36 34.84 -11.49
C VAL A 172 -22.48 35.14 -10.01
N SER A 173 -23.11 34.24 -9.25
CA SER A 173 -23.19 34.35 -7.80
C SER A 173 -21.86 33.97 -7.14
N LEU A 174 -21.32 34.89 -6.32
CA LEU A 174 -20.13 34.65 -5.50
C LEU A 174 -20.36 33.54 -4.46
N ASP A 175 -21.59 33.37 -3.96
CA ASP A 175 -21.97 32.37 -2.93
C ASP A 175 -21.76 30.92 -3.38
N THR A 176 -21.54 30.70 -4.67
CA THR A 176 -21.31 29.38 -5.24
C THR A 176 -19.97 29.27 -5.97
N LEU A 177 -19.15 30.32 -5.96
CA LEU A 177 -17.87 30.38 -6.66
C LEU A 177 -16.74 29.83 -5.77
N HIS A 178 -16.01 28.84 -6.29
CA HIS A 178 -14.81 28.33 -5.61
C HIS A 178 -13.58 28.53 -6.47
N VAL A 179 -12.46 28.89 -5.83
CA VAL A 179 -11.13 28.92 -6.47
C VAL A 179 -10.26 27.84 -5.83
N ILE A 180 -9.69 26.95 -6.65
CA ILE A 180 -8.95 25.77 -6.22
C ILE A 180 -7.55 25.86 -6.82
N GLY A 181 -6.52 25.96 -5.98
CA GLY A 181 -5.15 26.15 -6.42
C GLY A 181 -4.21 25.09 -5.88
N HIS A 182 -3.34 24.52 -6.72
CA HIS A 182 -2.29 23.57 -6.31
C HIS A 182 -0.93 24.24 -6.22
N SER A 183 -0.17 23.97 -5.15
CA SER A 183 1.21 24.46 -5.00
C SER A 183 1.29 26.00 -5.15
N LEU A 184 2.05 26.55 -6.11
CA LEU A 184 2.05 28.00 -6.41
C LEU A 184 0.65 28.52 -6.78
N GLY A 185 -0.17 27.71 -7.44
CA GLY A 185 -1.55 28.03 -7.78
C GLY A 185 -2.43 28.30 -6.55
N ALA A 186 -2.11 27.73 -5.38
CA ALA A 186 -2.80 28.04 -4.13
C ALA A 186 -2.56 29.51 -3.71
N HIS A 187 -1.34 30.01 -3.89
CA HIS A 187 -1.02 31.41 -3.63
C HIS A 187 -1.60 32.34 -4.68
N VAL A 188 -1.63 31.93 -5.95
CA VAL A 188 -2.39 32.64 -6.99
C VAL A 188 -3.84 32.80 -6.56
N ALA A 189 -4.49 31.72 -6.10
CA ALA A 189 -5.87 31.78 -5.58
C ALA A 189 -6.04 32.77 -4.42
N GLY A 190 -5.07 32.82 -3.49
CA GLY A 190 -5.05 33.82 -2.43
C GLY A 190 -4.98 35.26 -2.96
N TYR A 191 -4.12 35.50 -3.97
CA TYR A 191 -4.07 36.79 -4.66
C TYR A 191 -5.37 37.13 -5.38
N VAL A 192 -6.08 36.15 -5.97
CA VAL A 192 -7.42 36.38 -6.54
C VAL A 192 -8.36 36.94 -5.46
N GLY A 193 -8.42 36.30 -4.30
CA GLY A 193 -9.25 36.73 -3.17
C GLY A 193 -8.90 38.12 -2.64
N LYS A 194 -7.62 38.49 -2.62
CA LYS A 194 -7.17 39.84 -2.24
C LYS A 194 -7.54 40.94 -3.24
N HIS A 195 -7.69 40.61 -4.53
CA HIS A 195 -7.83 41.59 -5.61
C HIS A 195 -9.23 41.71 -6.18
N ILE A 196 -10.12 40.75 -5.93
CA ILE A 196 -11.52 40.81 -6.37
C ILE A 196 -12.22 42.06 -5.80
N LYS A 197 -13.07 42.70 -6.60
CA LYS A 197 -13.80 43.95 -6.24
C LYS A 197 -15.31 43.76 -6.14
N SER A 198 -15.84 42.74 -6.80
CA SER A 198 -17.27 42.44 -6.86
C SER A 198 -17.85 41.85 -5.57
N GLY A 199 -17.02 41.51 -4.58
CA GLY A 199 -17.44 40.98 -3.28
C GLY A 199 -16.41 40.01 -2.70
N GLN A 200 -16.85 39.08 -1.87
CA GLN A 200 -15.99 38.05 -1.28
C GLN A 200 -16.24 36.69 -1.94
N ILE A 201 -15.17 35.99 -2.33
CA ILE A 201 -15.26 34.62 -2.85
C ILE A 201 -15.79 33.70 -1.75
N PHE A 202 -16.69 32.76 -2.10
CA PHE A 202 -17.24 31.85 -1.10
C PHE A 202 -16.23 30.86 -0.56
N THR A 203 -15.44 30.21 -1.42
CA THR A 203 -14.44 29.23 -0.95
C THR A 203 -13.15 29.28 -1.76
N ILE A 204 -12.01 29.31 -1.07
CA ILE A 204 -10.70 28.99 -1.64
C ILE A 204 -10.21 27.66 -1.07
N ILE A 205 -9.76 26.76 -1.95
CA ILE A 205 -9.09 25.52 -1.56
C ILE A 205 -7.62 25.57 -1.99
N GLY A 206 -6.70 25.54 -1.04
CA GLY A 206 -5.27 25.39 -1.24
C GLY A 206 -4.85 23.93 -1.18
N LEU A 207 -4.49 23.35 -2.32
CA LEU A 207 -4.01 21.98 -2.45
C LEU A 207 -2.48 21.97 -2.34
N ASP A 208 -1.97 21.52 -1.20
CA ASP A 208 -0.56 21.49 -0.80
C ASP A 208 0.18 22.81 -1.16
N PRO A 209 -0.19 23.94 -0.53
CA PRO A 209 0.38 25.25 -0.85
C PRO A 209 1.91 25.25 -0.71
N ALA A 210 2.63 25.83 -1.67
CA ALA A 210 4.09 25.73 -1.74
C ALA A 210 4.80 26.54 -0.63
N GLN A 211 5.73 25.94 0.11
CA GLN A 211 6.48 26.65 1.16
C GLN A 211 7.63 27.55 0.64
N PRO A 212 8.43 27.16 -0.38
CA PRO A 212 9.58 27.96 -0.79
C PRO A 212 9.18 29.37 -1.24
N PHE A 213 9.84 30.40 -0.68
CA PHE A 213 9.57 31.85 -0.84
C PHE A 213 8.29 32.40 -0.21
N PHE A 214 7.52 31.59 0.51
CA PHE A 214 6.35 32.04 1.24
C PHE A 214 6.56 31.81 2.73
N SER A 215 6.20 32.80 3.55
CA SER A 215 6.30 32.70 5.01
C SER A 215 4.92 32.62 5.64
N ALA A 216 4.81 31.84 6.71
CA ALA A 216 3.59 31.78 7.51
C ALA A 216 3.28 33.16 8.14
N ASP A 217 4.30 33.94 8.45
CA ASP A 217 4.20 35.24 9.12
C ASP A 217 3.93 36.41 8.16
N SER A 218 3.83 36.15 6.85
CA SER A 218 3.62 37.16 5.80
C SER A 218 2.30 36.92 5.04
N PRO A 219 1.12 37.10 5.68
CA PRO A 219 -0.17 36.80 5.06
C PRO A 219 -0.52 37.54 3.78
N GLU A 220 0.04 38.72 3.59
CA GLU A 220 -0.14 39.58 2.44
C GLU A 220 0.47 39.01 1.15
N THR A 221 1.45 38.11 1.24
CA THR A 221 2.17 37.58 0.07
C THR A 221 1.82 36.13 -0.31
N ARG A 222 0.89 35.50 0.41
CA ARG A 222 0.49 34.09 0.23
C ARG A 222 -1.00 33.90 0.39
N LEU A 223 -1.47 32.66 0.26
CA LEU A 223 -2.83 32.27 0.63
C LEU A 223 -3.06 32.50 2.13
N ASN A 224 -4.18 33.11 2.53
CA ASN A 224 -4.52 33.38 3.91
C ASN A 224 -5.98 33.02 4.23
N GLU A 225 -6.27 32.70 5.49
CA GLU A 225 -7.61 32.38 5.98
C GLU A 225 -8.68 33.46 5.74
N THR A 226 -8.29 34.71 5.43
CA THR A 226 -9.21 35.83 5.17
C THR A 226 -9.45 36.12 3.68
N ASP A 227 -8.76 35.42 2.77
CA ASP A 227 -8.85 35.67 1.32
C ASP A 227 -10.21 35.29 0.70
N ALA A 228 -11.03 34.52 1.42
CA ALA A 228 -12.39 34.17 1.05
C ALA A 228 -13.25 34.01 2.31
N TYR A 229 -14.56 33.81 2.14
CA TYR A 229 -15.45 33.51 3.26
C TYR A 229 -15.00 32.24 4.01
N TYR A 230 -14.55 31.24 3.25
CA TYR A 230 -13.91 30.03 3.76
C TYR A 230 -12.64 29.69 2.99
N VAL A 231 -11.57 29.38 3.70
CA VAL A 231 -10.30 28.96 3.12
C VAL A 231 -9.89 27.63 3.74
N GLU A 232 -9.75 26.62 2.90
CA GLU A 232 -9.30 25.28 3.30
C GLU A 232 -7.91 25.02 2.71
N ALA A 233 -6.96 24.57 3.53
CA ALA A 233 -5.67 24.09 3.07
C ALA A 233 -5.54 22.58 3.34
N ILE A 234 -5.10 21.83 2.34
CA ILE A 234 -4.87 20.38 2.45
C ILE A 234 -3.38 20.14 2.24
N HIS A 235 -2.70 19.63 3.25
CA HIS A 235 -1.24 19.48 3.27
C HIS A 235 -0.86 18.02 3.09
N THR A 236 -0.14 17.69 2.01
CA THR A 236 0.26 16.31 1.70
C THR A 236 1.77 16.09 1.64
N ASN A 237 2.54 17.18 1.50
CA ASN A 237 3.99 17.19 1.56
C ASN A 237 4.53 18.32 2.46
N ALA A 238 3.85 18.52 3.60
CA ALA A 238 4.16 19.49 4.64
C ALA A 238 5.62 19.37 5.12
N GLY A 239 6.33 20.50 5.08
CA GLY A 239 7.71 20.62 5.55
C GLY A 239 8.78 20.24 4.52
N VAL A 240 8.38 19.76 3.34
CA VAL A 240 9.29 19.48 2.21
C VAL A 240 9.03 20.49 1.08
N LEU A 241 8.00 20.26 0.26
CA LEU A 241 7.55 21.22 -0.76
C LEU A 241 6.38 22.08 -0.28
N GLY A 242 5.51 21.51 0.57
CA GLY A 242 4.29 22.14 1.06
C GLY A 242 4.45 22.83 2.42
N PHE A 243 3.53 23.73 2.73
CA PHE A 243 3.47 24.40 4.03
C PHE A 243 3.33 23.42 5.20
N LEU A 244 4.09 23.64 6.28
CA LEU A 244 3.90 22.89 7.52
C LEU A 244 2.90 23.57 8.45
N LYS A 245 3.10 24.87 8.69
CA LYS A 245 2.26 25.69 9.56
C LYS A 245 0.88 25.91 8.90
N PRO A 246 -0.20 25.98 9.68
CA PRO A 246 -1.54 26.19 9.15
C PRO A 246 -1.67 27.60 8.56
N ILE A 247 -2.31 27.70 7.40
CA ILE A 247 -2.52 28.97 6.68
C ILE A 247 -3.96 29.19 6.22
N GLY A 248 -4.85 28.21 6.47
CA GLY A 248 -6.28 28.30 6.17
C GLY A 248 -7.14 28.56 7.41
N LYS A 249 -8.45 28.68 7.15
CA LYS A 249 -9.49 28.59 8.19
C LYS A 249 -9.64 27.15 8.65
N SER A 250 -9.45 26.19 7.76
CA SER A 250 -9.26 24.79 8.13
C SER A 250 -8.04 24.22 7.43
N ASP A 251 -7.25 23.47 8.19
CA ASP A 251 -6.04 22.84 7.70
C ASP A 251 -6.14 21.33 7.93
N PHE A 252 -6.05 20.59 6.83
CA PHE A 252 -6.15 19.13 6.81
C PHE A 252 -4.78 18.52 6.53
N TYR A 253 -4.41 17.52 7.33
CA TYR A 253 -3.12 16.82 7.20
C TYR A 253 -3.34 15.32 6.94
N PRO A 254 -3.75 14.93 5.70
CA PRO A 254 -3.88 13.53 5.31
C PRO A 254 -2.67 12.69 5.69
N ASN A 255 -2.89 11.62 6.47
CA ASN A 255 -1.83 10.70 6.91
C ASN A 255 -0.65 11.40 7.64
N GLY A 256 -0.92 12.48 8.38
CA GLY A 256 0.12 13.29 9.03
C GLY A 256 0.74 14.35 8.11
N GLY A 257 0.32 14.43 6.85
CA GLY A 257 0.53 15.57 5.96
C GLY A 257 1.90 15.72 5.32
N SER A 258 2.91 14.93 5.67
CA SER A 258 4.26 15.04 5.08
C SER A 258 4.59 14.01 3.99
N SER A 259 4.12 12.76 4.14
CA SER A 259 4.36 11.70 3.15
C SER A 259 3.12 10.83 3.00
N GLN A 260 2.78 10.51 1.76
CA GLN A 260 1.52 9.85 1.41
C GLN A 260 1.72 8.38 1.05
N PRO A 261 0.77 7.50 1.42
CA PRO A 261 0.82 6.08 1.07
C PRO A 261 1.07 5.82 -0.43
N GLY A 262 2.08 5.00 -0.72
CA GLY A 262 2.49 4.65 -2.08
C GLY A 262 3.50 5.63 -2.71
N CYS A 263 3.90 6.69 -2.03
CA CYS A 263 4.90 7.65 -2.53
C CYS A 263 6.35 7.39 -2.07
N PHE A 264 6.59 6.40 -1.20
CA PHE A 264 7.88 6.17 -0.53
C PHE A 264 9.13 6.13 -1.45
N LEU A 265 9.04 5.52 -2.64
CA LEU A 265 10.18 5.43 -3.57
C LEU A 265 10.39 6.73 -4.37
N LEU A 266 9.32 7.47 -4.66
CA LEU A 266 9.35 8.67 -5.49
C LEU A 266 9.56 9.95 -4.66
N ASP A 267 9.21 9.93 -3.37
CA ASP A 267 9.56 11.01 -2.44
C ASP A 267 11.07 11.09 -2.18
N PHE A 268 11.82 10.00 -2.41
CA PHE A 268 13.29 9.99 -2.40
C PHE A 268 13.89 10.96 -3.45
N LEU A 269 13.13 11.31 -4.48
CA LEU A 269 13.48 12.26 -5.53
C LEU A 269 12.85 13.65 -5.29
N GLY A 270 12.71 14.07 -4.02
CA GLY A 270 12.32 15.44 -3.66
C GLY A 270 10.84 15.68 -3.36
N GLY A 271 10.10 14.65 -2.91
CA GLY A 271 8.72 14.82 -2.38
C GLY A 271 7.61 15.00 -3.42
N VAL A 272 7.93 14.94 -4.72
CA VAL A 272 6.99 15.26 -5.81
C VAL A 272 5.74 14.37 -5.82
N CYS A 273 5.86 13.10 -5.46
CA CYS A 273 4.70 12.19 -5.43
C CYS A 273 3.70 12.62 -4.36
N SER A 274 4.17 12.80 -3.12
CA SER A 274 3.31 13.26 -2.03
C SER A 274 2.73 14.64 -2.31
N HIS A 275 3.50 15.54 -2.92
CA HIS A 275 3.06 16.89 -3.28
C HIS A 275 1.93 16.92 -4.31
N ASN A 276 1.89 15.96 -5.23
CA ASN A 276 0.82 15.86 -6.23
C ASN A 276 -0.39 15.04 -5.74
N ARG A 277 -0.22 14.22 -4.69
CA ARG A 277 -1.27 13.32 -4.19
C ARG A 277 -2.53 14.05 -3.71
N VAL A 278 -2.38 15.29 -3.23
CA VAL A 278 -3.52 16.12 -2.83
C VAL A 278 -4.59 16.26 -3.91
N SER A 279 -4.20 16.24 -5.20
CA SER A 279 -5.14 16.38 -6.30
C SER A 279 -6.07 15.16 -6.44
N ASP A 280 -5.54 13.96 -6.22
CA ASP A 280 -6.31 12.72 -6.20
C ASP A 280 -7.24 12.67 -4.99
N TYR A 281 -6.72 13.03 -3.80
CA TYR A 281 -7.52 13.09 -2.59
C TYR A 281 -8.67 14.09 -2.69
N TYR A 282 -8.41 15.28 -3.23
CA TYR A 282 -9.46 16.28 -3.41
C TYR A 282 -10.51 15.81 -4.43
N ALA A 283 -10.08 15.25 -5.57
CA ALA A 283 -10.99 14.73 -6.59
C ALA A 283 -11.86 13.57 -6.05
N GLU A 284 -11.29 12.69 -5.23
CA GLU A 284 -12.02 11.61 -4.56
C GLU A 284 -13.01 12.16 -3.53
N ALA A 285 -12.57 13.09 -2.67
CA ALA A 285 -13.43 13.72 -1.67
C ALA A 285 -14.65 14.40 -2.30
N VAL A 286 -14.47 15.08 -3.43
CA VAL A 286 -15.58 15.69 -4.20
C VAL A 286 -16.58 14.63 -4.69
N LYS A 287 -16.11 13.46 -5.14
CA LYS A 287 -16.95 12.40 -5.69
C LYS A 287 -17.69 11.62 -4.61
N MET A 288 -17.05 11.39 -3.46
CA MET A 288 -17.47 10.37 -2.51
C MET A 288 -17.86 10.93 -1.14
N ASP A 289 -17.54 12.19 -0.83
CA ASP A 289 -17.77 12.83 0.48
C ASP A 289 -17.25 11.96 1.64
N ASN A 290 -16.08 11.35 1.40
CA ASN A 290 -15.58 10.23 2.18
C ASN A 290 -14.32 10.56 2.99
N PHE A 291 -13.83 11.80 3.02
CA PHE A 291 -12.67 12.14 3.85
C PHE A 291 -13.13 12.70 5.20
N LEU A 292 -13.50 11.83 6.14
CA LEU A 292 -13.77 12.29 7.51
C LEU A 292 -12.48 12.78 8.15
N ALA A 293 -12.63 13.80 8.99
CA ALA A 293 -11.53 14.42 9.68
C ALA A 293 -11.68 14.20 11.17
N ILE A 294 -10.59 13.93 11.86
CA ILE A 294 -10.53 13.98 13.32
C ILE A 294 -9.99 15.35 13.68
N ARG A 295 -10.73 16.10 14.50
CA ARG A 295 -10.28 17.41 14.98
C ARG A 295 -9.07 17.22 15.91
N CYS A 296 -8.08 18.07 15.74
CA CYS A 296 -6.87 18.12 16.54
C CYS A 296 -6.78 19.46 17.26
N GLU A 297 -6.16 19.48 18.44
CA GLU A 297 -6.00 20.71 19.23
C GLU A 297 -4.96 21.66 18.62
N SER A 298 -3.97 21.12 17.89
CA SER A 298 -2.94 21.87 17.18
C SER A 298 -2.52 21.17 15.89
N TYR A 299 -1.79 21.86 15.01
CA TYR A 299 -1.24 21.25 13.80
C TYR A 299 -0.13 20.24 14.12
N GLU A 300 0.65 20.44 15.19
CA GLU A 300 1.64 19.46 15.64
C GLU A 300 0.99 18.13 16.04
N ALA A 301 -0.20 18.19 16.67
CA ALA A 301 -0.97 16.99 16.96
C ALA A 301 -1.50 16.33 15.68
N ALA A 302 -1.90 17.11 14.68
CA ALA A 302 -2.35 16.62 13.37
C ALA A 302 -1.21 15.90 12.62
N VAL A 303 -0.05 16.53 12.51
CA VAL A 303 1.14 15.97 11.85
C VAL A 303 1.70 14.76 12.61
N GLY A 304 1.69 14.81 13.95
CA GLY A 304 2.19 13.74 14.81
C GLY A 304 1.25 12.54 14.96
N GLY A 305 0.05 12.56 14.36
CA GLY A 305 -0.94 11.49 14.51
C GLY A 305 -1.50 11.37 15.94
N LYS A 306 -1.53 12.47 16.70
CA LYS A 306 -1.91 12.53 18.12
C LYS A 306 -3.29 13.18 18.34
N CYS A 307 -4.15 13.13 17.33
CA CYS A 307 -5.51 13.65 17.46
C CYS A 307 -6.39 12.70 18.29
N GLY A 308 -7.59 13.15 18.66
CA GLY A 308 -8.55 12.30 19.36
C GLY A 308 -9.06 11.12 18.51
N SER A 309 -10.09 10.43 18.97
CA SER A 309 -10.70 9.29 18.25
C SER A 309 -12.06 9.64 17.60
N THR A 310 -12.58 10.84 17.85
CA THR A 310 -13.91 11.25 17.39
C THR A 310 -13.83 11.99 16.05
N TYR A 311 -14.58 11.52 15.07
CA TYR A 311 -14.74 12.22 13.80
C TYR A 311 -15.50 13.55 13.97
N SER A 312 -14.98 14.58 13.31
CA SER A 312 -15.58 15.90 13.18
C SER A 312 -16.74 15.87 12.19
N SER A 313 -17.67 16.82 12.35
CA SER A 313 -18.67 17.14 11.32
C SER A 313 -18.04 17.79 10.08
N VAL A 314 -16.82 18.34 10.21
CA VAL A 314 -16.03 18.88 9.11
C VAL A 314 -15.32 17.75 8.37
N ARG A 315 -15.45 17.72 7.05
CA ARG A 315 -14.85 16.70 6.17
C ARG A 315 -13.98 17.38 5.14
N MET A 316 -12.84 16.81 4.79
CA MET A 316 -11.97 17.44 3.79
C MET A 316 -12.71 17.61 2.45
N ALA A 317 -12.58 18.79 1.83
CA ALA A 317 -13.21 19.19 0.57
C ALA A 317 -14.75 19.15 0.54
N ALA A 318 -15.43 19.09 1.68
CA ALA A 318 -16.89 19.04 1.70
C ALA A 318 -17.54 20.39 1.38
N LYS A 319 -18.64 20.34 0.62
CA LYS A 319 -19.41 21.52 0.18
C LYS A 319 -20.00 22.32 1.37
N THR A 320 -20.16 21.68 2.53
CA THR A 320 -20.78 22.26 3.73
C THR A 320 -19.80 22.92 4.68
N ASN A 321 -18.48 22.81 4.45
CA ASN A 321 -17.47 23.30 5.39
C ASN A 321 -17.47 24.82 5.59
N ALA A 322 -17.98 25.57 4.61
CA ALA A 322 -17.98 27.03 4.64
C ALA A 322 -18.70 27.63 5.87
N TYR A 323 -19.56 26.86 6.56
CA TYR A 323 -20.31 27.32 7.72
C TYR A 323 -19.65 27.01 9.09
N VAL A 324 -18.39 26.56 9.12
CA VAL A 324 -17.75 26.04 10.33
C VAL A 324 -16.58 26.92 10.83
N VAL A 325 -16.35 26.90 12.15
CA VAL A 325 -15.28 27.63 12.87
C VAL A 325 -13.89 27.01 12.57
N LYS A 326 -12.80 27.75 12.85
CA LYS A 326 -11.41 27.32 12.62
C LYS A 326 -11.12 25.91 13.18
N VAL A 327 -10.60 25.02 12.34
CA VAL A 327 -10.37 23.60 12.66
C VAL A 327 -9.02 23.12 12.10
N TYR A 328 -8.23 22.46 12.95
CA TYR A 328 -7.11 21.62 12.53
C TYR A 328 -7.58 20.18 12.53
N ALA A 329 -7.30 19.43 11.47
CA ALA A 329 -7.74 18.04 11.42
C ALA A 329 -6.72 17.10 10.76
N SER A 330 -6.59 15.91 11.34
CA SER A 330 -6.05 14.76 10.64
C SER A 330 -7.20 14.19 9.82
N SER A 331 -7.14 14.37 8.51
CA SER A 331 -8.07 13.71 7.61
C SER A 331 -7.53 12.35 7.24
N SER A 332 -8.44 11.41 7.10
CA SER A 332 -8.17 10.14 6.45
C SER A 332 -9.30 9.92 5.46
N VAL A 333 -9.00 9.19 4.38
CA VAL A 333 -10.06 8.60 3.59
C VAL A 333 -10.86 7.72 4.56
N VAL A 334 -12.09 8.09 4.86
CA VAL A 334 -13.08 7.16 5.40
C VAL A 334 -13.55 6.32 4.25
N ASP A 335 -12.78 5.27 4.13
CA ASP A 335 -13.04 4.09 3.38
C ASP A 335 -14.53 3.76 3.31
N LYS A 336 -15.13 4.09 2.17
CA LYS A 336 -15.88 3.03 1.48
C LYS A 336 -14.85 2.01 1.04
N GLU A 337 -14.53 1.15 2.01
CA GLU A 337 -13.72 -0.06 1.93
C GLU A 337 -12.21 0.10 1.72
N LYS A 338 -11.49 0.24 2.83
CA LYS A 338 -10.03 0.17 2.96
C LYS A 338 -9.62 -1.12 2.33
N HIS A 339 -8.75 -1.11 1.32
CA HIS A 339 -8.18 -2.34 0.79
C HIS A 339 -7.37 -3.06 1.89
N LEU A 340 -8.08 -3.83 2.71
CA LEU A 340 -7.63 -4.62 3.83
C LEU A 340 -7.51 -6.03 3.31
N ASN A 341 -6.26 -6.42 3.01
CA ASN A 341 -5.94 -7.74 2.52
C ASN A 341 -6.52 -8.81 3.46
N GLY A 342 -7.44 -9.64 2.96
CA GLY A 342 -8.15 -10.65 3.74
C GLY A 342 -9.45 -10.21 4.44
N VAL A 343 -9.81 -8.92 4.41
CA VAL A 343 -11.06 -8.41 5.02
C VAL A 343 -12.07 -8.03 3.95
N ASN A 344 -11.69 -7.22 2.95
CA ASN A 344 -12.61 -6.76 1.90
C ASN A 344 -12.06 -6.95 0.47
N GLY A 345 -10.98 -7.71 0.36
CA GLY A 345 -10.35 -8.09 -0.89
C GLY A 345 -8.92 -8.50 -0.64
N TRP A 346 -8.16 -8.70 -1.71
CA TRP A 346 -6.77 -9.14 -1.62
C TRP A 346 -5.89 -8.49 -2.66
N TYR A 347 -4.65 -8.21 -2.27
CA TYR A 347 -3.56 -7.95 -3.21
C TYR A 347 -3.06 -9.30 -3.76
N VAL A 348 -3.49 -9.63 -4.97
CA VAL A 348 -3.13 -10.87 -5.66
C VAL A 348 -1.78 -10.67 -6.37
N PRO A 349 -0.75 -11.49 -6.08
CA PRO A 349 0.55 -11.34 -6.70
C PRO A 349 0.54 -11.78 -8.17
N ARG A 350 1.32 -11.07 -8.99
CA ARG A 350 1.56 -11.34 -10.41
C ARG A 350 2.97 -11.89 -10.61
N LYS A 351 3.19 -12.61 -11.72
CA LYS A 351 4.46 -13.33 -11.97
C LYS A 351 5.67 -12.39 -12.12
N ASP A 352 5.43 -11.13 -12.48
CA ASP A 352 6.45 -10.09 -12.55
C ASP A 352 6.80 -9.47 -11.19
N GLY A 353 6.17 -9.94 -10.09
CA GLY A 353 6.37 -9.44 -8.73
C GLY A 353 5.47 -8.26 -8.35
N SER A 354 4.62 -7.78 -9.26
CA SER A 354 3.61 -6.78 -8.96
C SER A 354 2.40 -7.38 -8.22
N PHE A 355 1.53 -6.52 -7.70
CA PHE A 355 0.29 -6.91 -7.03
C PHE A 355 -0.90 -6.20 -7.66
N GLU A 356 -2.03 -6.90 -7.73
CA GLU A 356 -3.30 -6.36 -8.23
C GLU A 356 -4.40 -6.57 -7.20
N TRP A 357 -5.24 -5.56 -6.99
CA TRP A 357 -6.33 -5.66 -6.01
C TRP A 357 -7.55 -6.36 -6.60
N TYR A 358 -8.06 -7.34 -5.87
CA TYR A 358 -9.31 -8.05 -6.17
C TYR A 358 -10.26 -7.89 -4.99
N ASP A 359 -11.41 -7.26 -5.18
CA ASP A 359 -12.46 -7.16 -4.15
C ASP A 359 -13.15 -8.52 -3.90
N LEU A 360 -13.89 -8.63 -2.78
CA LEU A 360 -14.58 -9.88 -2.42
C LEU A 360 -15.50 -10.40 -3.54
N ARG A 361 -16.22 -9.51 -4.22
CA ARG A 361 -17.20 -9.89 -5.26
C ARG A 361 -16.52 -10.47 -6.48
N THR A 362 -15.39 -9.88 -6.87
CA THR A 362 -14.55 -10.31 -7.98
C THR A 362 -14.01 -11.71 -7.69
N VAL A 363 -13.47 -11.92 -6.50
CA VAL A 363 -13.00 -13.25 -6.07
C VAL A 363 -14.15 -14.27 -6.05
N GLU A 364 -15.30 -13.94 -5.47
CA GLU A 364 -16.47 -14.83 -5.46
C GLU A 364 -17.03 -15.14 -6.85
N ALA A 365 -16.96 -14.20 -7.79
CA ALA A 365 -17.30 -14.46 -9.19
C ALA A 365 -16.34 -15.47 -9.82
N LEU A 366 -15.02 -15.30 -9.63
CA LEU A 366 -13.99 -16.21 -10.13
C LEU A 366 -14.16 -17.64 -9.58
N PHE A 367 -14.44 -17.78 -8.27
CA PHE A 367 -14.71 -19.09 -7.66
C PHE A 367 -15.96 -19.74 -8.26
N ARG A 368 -17.07 -18.98 -8.42
CA ARG A 368 -18.32 -19.51 -9.02
C ARG A 368 -18.16 -19.92 -10.47
N GLU A 369 -17.38 -19.19 -11.26
CA GLU A 369 -17.06 -19.58 -12.63
C GLU A 369 -16.23 -20.86 -12.66
N ASN A 370 -15.22 -20.98 -11.80
CA ASN A 370 -14.38 -22.17 -11.73
C ASN A 370 -15.15 -23.43 -11.29
N GLU A 371 -16.10 -23.32 -10.36
CA GLU A 371 -16.96 -24.44 -9.95
C GLU A 371 -17.75 -25.02 -11.14
N LYS A 372 -18.28 -24.15 -12.03
CA LYS A 372 -18.97 -24.60 -13.26
C LYS A 372 -18.05 -25.37 -14.21
N PHE A 373 -16.74 -25.13 -14.16
CA PHE A 373 -15.74 -25.87 -14.94
C PHE A 373 -15.29 -27.17 -14.25
N GLU A 374 -15.32 -27.25 -12.91
CA GLU A 374 -15.03 -28.50 -12.18
C GLU A 374 -16.12 -29.57 -12.41
N ASP A 375 -17.39 -29.17 -12.52
CA ASP A 375 -18.52 -30.09 -12.80
C ASP A 375 -18.40 -30.77 -14.19
N ILE A 376 -17.62 -30.20 -15.11
CA ILE A 376 -17.27 -30.80 -16.39
C ILE A 376 -16.01 -31.68 -16.23
N LYS A 377 -16.02 -32.70 -15.35
CA LYS A 377 -15.12 -33.89 -15.26
C LYS A 377 -13.65 -33.78 -15.76
N LEU A 378 -13.00 -32.62 -15.71
CA LEU A 378 -11.66 -32.39 -16.28
C LEU A 378 -10.77 -31.68 -15.26
N SER A 379 -10.46 -32.37 -14.15
CA SER A 379 -9.33 -31.99 -13.29
C SER A 379 -8.02 -32.21 -14.08
N LYS A 380 -7.62 -31.19 -14.85
CA LYS A 380 -6.42 -31.16 -15.70
C LYS A 380 -5.11 -30.86 -14.94
N ASN A 381 -5.08 -30.99 -13.62
CA ASN A 381 -3.90 -30.70 -12.80
C ASN A 381 -3.12 -32.01 -12.54
N PRO A 382 -2.04 -32.32 -13.26
CA PRO A 382 -1.21 -33.48 -12.94
C PRO A 382 -0.54 -33.25 -11.58
N VAL A 383 -0.75 -34.20 -10.66
CA VAL A 383 -0.06 -34.26 -9.36
C VAL A 383 0.80 -35.51 -9.37
N HIS A 384 2.05 -35.35 -8.94
CA HIS A 384 3.05 -36.40 -8.89
C HIS A 384 3.63 -36.47 -7.48
N PHE A 385 3.87 -37.69 -7.03
CA PHE A 385 4.36 -37.97 -5.70
C PHE A 385 5.76 -38.57 -5.81
N TYR A 386 6.68 -38.04 -5.05
CA TYR A 386 8.09 -38.44 -5.09
C TYR A 386 8.54 -38.85 -3.68
N LEU A 387 8.83 -40.14 -3.52
CA LEU A 387 9.26 -40.74 -2.27
C LEU A 387 10.78 -40.61 -2.11
N CYS A 388 11.20 -40.17 -0.93
CA CYS A 388 12.57 -40.20 -0.45
C CYS A 388 12.60 -40.90 0.92
N THR A 389 13.59 -41.76 1.13
CA THR A 389 13.83 -42.49 2.38
C THR A 389 15.34 -42.57 2.62
N GLN A 390 15.76 -43.06 3.78
CA GLN A 390 17.16 -43.31 4.08
C GLN A 390 17.81 -44.33 3.14
N SER A 391 17.00 -45.17 2.47
CA SER A 391 17.46 -46.15 1.48
C SER A 391 17.68 -45.55 0.08
N ASN A 392 17.23 -44.31 -0.16
CA ASN A 392 17.38 -43.60 -1.44
C ASN A 392 17.51 -42.07 -1.29
N PRO A 393 18.38 -41.56 -0.40
CA PRO A 393 18.41 -40.14 -0.03
C PRO A 393 18.65 -39.21 -1.23
N ASP A 394 19.48 -39.65 -2.19
CA ASP A 394 19.88 -38.85 -3.36
C ASP A 394 19.03 -39.11 -4.62
N LYS A 395 18.07 -40.06 -4.58
CA LYS A 395 17.32 -40.47 -5.76
C LYS A 395 15.84 -40.68 -5.45
N VAL A 396 15.08 -39.59 -5.50
CA VAL A 396 13.63 -39.61 -5.29
C VAL A 396 12.92 -40.54 -6.28
N GLN A 397 12.01 -41.38 -5.79
CA GLN A 397 11.25 -42.34 -6.58
C GLN A 397 9.83 -41.84 -6.81
N ARG A 398 9.39 -41.82 -8.07
CA ARG A 398 8.00 -41.48 -8.37
C ARG A 398 7.08 -42.61 -7.93
N ILE A 399 6.11 -42.31 -7.07
CA ILE A 399 5.09 -43.25 -6.61
C ILE A 399 3.69 -42.87 -7.13
N LYS A 400 2.80 -43.87 -7.20
CA LYS A 400 1.38 -43.74 -7.52
C LYS A 400 0.57 -44.53 -6.50
N ALA A 401 -0.70 -44.18 -6.34
CA ALA A 401 -1.66 -44.92 -5.50
C ALA A 401 -2.06 -46.26 -6.15
N THR A 402 -1.07 -47.14 -6.37
CA THR A 402 -1.24 -48.50 -6.88
C THR A 402 -0.30 -49.45 -6.15
N VAL A 403 -0.75 -50.69 -5.92
CA VAL A 403 0.02 -51.70 -5.16
C VAL A 403 1.37 -51.95 -5.83
N GLN A 404 1.38 -52.06 -7.16
CA GLN A 404 2.60 -52.23 -7.93
C GLN A 404 3.61 -51.10 -7.69
N SER A 405 3.15 -49.84 -7.68
CA SER A 405 4.05 -48.69 -7.54
C SER A 405 4.63 -48.57 -6.14
N ILE A 406 3.86 -48.90 -5.10
CA ILE A 406 4.33 -48.83 -3.71
C ILE A 406 5.25 -50.02 -3.41
N ASN A 407 4.89 -51.25 -3.82
CA ASN A 407 5.73 -52.44 -3.64
C ASN A 407 7.09 -52.35 -4.37
N SER A 408 7.15 -51.63 -5.49
CA SER A 408 8.40 -51.40 -6.22
C SER A 408 9.22 -50.22 -5.69
N SER A 409 8.76 -49.56 -4.64
CA SER A 409 9.42 -48.38 -4.05
C SER A 409 10.09 -48.71 -2.72
N TYR A 410 10.81 -47.74 -2.14
CA TYR A 410 11.38 -47.85 -0.79
C TYR A 410 10.39 -47.52 0.33
N PHE A 411 9.08 -47.43 0.06
CA PHE A 411 8.10 -47.10 1.08
C PHE A 411 8.06 -48.20 2.14
N ASN A 412 8.16 -47.81 3.40
CA ASN A 412 8.07 -48.74 4.53
C ASN A 412 7.04 -48.24 5.54
N VAL A 413 5.94 -48.99 5.71
CA VAL A 413 4.84 -48.62 6.62
C VAL A 413 5.31 -48.40 8.07
N THR A 414 6.35 -49.10 8.54
CA THR A 414 6.84 -48.95 9.91
C THR A 414 7.50 -47.59 10.16
N ASN A 415 7.83 -46.85 9.10
CA ASN A 415 8.46 -45.54 9.20
C ASN A 415 7.38 -44.45 9.23
N PRO A 416 7.51 -43.43 10.11
CA PRO A 416 6.61 -42.28 10.10
C PRO A 416 6.62 -41.59 8.72
N THR A 417 5.45 -41.09 8.31
CA THR A 417 5.30 -40.48 6.98
C THR A 417 5.18 -38.97 7.08
N ARG A 418 5.92 -38.26 6.24
CA ARG A 418 5.88 -36.80 6.11
C ARG A 418 5.62 -36.43 4.67
N ILE A 419 4.61 -35.60 4.42
CA ILE A 419 4.25 -35.14 3.08
C ILE A 419 4.57 -33.66 2.97
N THR A 420 5.45 -33.27 2.04
CA THR A 420 5.79 -31.85 1.80
C THR A 420 5.09 -31.32 0.56
N VAL A 421 4.51 -30.11 0.68
CA VAL A 421 3.76 -29.46 -0.39
C VAL A 421 4.25 -28.02 -0.62
N HIS A 422 4.82 -27.76 -1.80
CA HIS A 422 5.37 -26.43 -2.13
C HIS A 422 4.29 -25.41 -2.52
N GLY A 423 4.68 -24.13 -2.45
CA GLY A 423 3.86 -22.96 -2.80
C GLY A 423 3.84 -22.59 -4.28
N TRP A 424 3.31 -21.38 -4.55
CA TRP A 424 3.25 -20.79 -5.89
C TRP A 424 4.64 -20.47 -6.44
N GLY A 425 4.88 -20.78 -7.72
CA GLY A 425 6.17 -20.51 -8.39
C GLY A 425 7.29 -21.51 -8.07
N SER A 426 7.09 -22.42 -7.11
CA SER A 426 8.05 -23.43 -6.65
C SER A 426 7.83 -24.81 -7.31
N SER A 427 8.62 -25.81 -6.93
CA SER A 427 8.55 -27.20 -7.43
C SER A 427 9.11 -28.21 -6.40
N LYS A 428 9.05 -29.51 -6.72
CA LYS A 428 9.67 -30.58 -5.91
C LYS A 428 11.18 -30.44 -5.67
N ASP A 429 11.87 -29.66 -6.51
CA ASP A 429 13.33 -29.47 -6.45
C ASP A 429 13.73 -28.22 -5.66
N ASP A 430 12.76 -27.50 -5.10
CA ASP A 430 12.99 -26.33 -4.25
C ASP A 430 13.52 -26.71 -2.86
N TYR A 431 14.23 -25.77 -2.23
CA TYR A 431 14.92 -25.93 -0.94
C TYR A 431 14.03 -26.50 0.15
N PHE A 432 12.75 -26.07 0.18
CA PHE A 432 11.79 -26.62 1.11
C PHE A 432 11.70 -28.15 1.06
N ASN A 433 11.56 -28.72 -0.15
CA ASN A 433 11.31 -30.15 -0.30
C ASN A 433 12.55 -30.99 0.01
N TYR A 434 13.72 -30.63 -0.53
CA TYR A 434 14.94 -31.39 -0.26
C TYR A 434 15.49 -31.13 1.14
N GLY A 435 15.50 -29.88 1.60
CA GLY A 435 15.99 -29.50 2.93
C GLY A 435 15.14 -30.09 4.07
N ALA A 436 13.82 -30.14 3.93
CA ALA A 436 12.96 -30.81 4.92
C ALA A 436 13.17 -32.34 4.93
N SER A 437 13.38 -32.95 3.75
CA SER A 437 13.70 -34.38 3.68
C SER A 437 15.01 -34.70 4.39
N GLU A 438 16.07 -33.94 4.10
CA GLU A 438 17.37 -34.10 4.75
C GLU A 438 17.27 -33.91 6.27
N ALA A 439 16.52 -32.90 6.72
CA ALA A 439 16.34 -32.62 8.14
C ALA A 439 15.66 -33.79 8.87
N TRP A 440 14.55 -34.32 8.34
CA TRP A 440 13.86 -35.45 8.95
C TRP A 440 14.66 -36.74 8.86
N LEU A 441 15.31 -37.02 7.72
CA LEU A 441 16.17 -38.20 7.57
C LEU A 441 17.40 -38.16 8.50
N SER A 442 17.88 -36.96 8.87
CA SER A 442 18.93 -36.83 9.90
C SER A 442 18.47 -37.26 11.32
N ARG A 443 17.15 -37.40 11.54
CA ARG A 443 16.54 -37.75 12.83
C ARG A 443 16.15 -39.22 12.93
N GLY A 444 16.12 -39.95 11.81
CA GLY A 444 15.75 -41.36 11.77
C GLY A 444 15.17 -41.78 10.42
N ASP A 445 14.57 -42.97 10.38
CA ASP A 445 13.96 -43.52 9.18
C ASP A 445 12.54 -42.95 8.97
N PHE A 446 12.33 -42.22 7.87
CA PHE A 446 11.04 -41.62 7.50
C PHE A 446 10.68 -41.94 6.05
N ASN A 447 9.37 -41.96 5.76
CA ASN A 447 8.85 -41.85 4.40
C ASN A 447 8.60 -40.36 4.07
N MET A 448 9.52 -39.73 3.33
CA MET A 448 9.35 -38.36 2.87
C MET A 448 8.69 -38.36 1.48
N ILE A 449 7.45 -37.90 1.38
CA ILE A 449 6.70 -37.80 0.13
C ILE A 449 6.63 -36.33 -0.31
N ARG A 450 7.37 -35.98 -1.35
CA ARG A 450 7.33 -34.64 -1.96
C ARG A 450 6.22 -34.59 -2.99
N VAL A 451 5.32 -33.63 -2.84
CA VAL A 451 4.22 -33.40 -3.79
C VAL A 451 4.67 -32.39 -4.83
N ASP A 452 4.68 -32.81 -6.08
CA ASP A 452 4.87 -31.96 -7.25
C ASP A 452 3.53 -31.78 -7.95
N TRP A 453 3.03 -30.56 -8.02
CA TRP A 453 1.75 -30.28 -8.66
C TRP A 453 1.97 -29.28 -9.79
N ALA A 454 1.85 -29.78 -11.03
CA ALA A 454 2.19 -29.01 -12.21
C ALA A 454 1.07 -28.03 -12.60
N ARG A 455 1.51 -26.91 -13.18
CA ARG A 455 0.70 -25.78 -13.69
C ARG A 455 -0.31 -26.23 -14.76
N GLY A 456 -1.47 -26.70 -14.32
CA GLY A 456 -2.61 -26.92 -15.21
C GLY A 456 -3.19 -25.57 -15.66
N ARG A 457 -2.78 -25.13 -16.86
CA ARG A 457 -3.41 -24.12 -17.73
C ARG A 457 -3.23 -22.62 -17.48
N SER A 458 -2.63 -22.17 -16.38
CA SER A 458 -2.51 -20.71 -16.19
C SER A 458 -1.27 -20.37 -15.36
N VAL A 459 -0.52 -19.39 -15.85
CA VAL A 459 0.76 -18.94 -15.28
C VAL A 459 0.53 -18.04 -14.06
N ASP A 460 -0.71 -17.64 -13.81
CA ASP A 460 -1.13 -16.67 -12.80
C ASP A 460 -1.61 -17.33 -11.50
N TYR A 461 -1.51 -16.55 -10.42
CA TYR A 461 -1.80 -16.95 -9.05
C TYR A 461 -3.24 -17.46 -8.84
N VAL A 462 -4.23 -16.84 -9.50
CA VAL A 462 -5.66 -17.18 -9.33
C VAL A 462 -5.90 -18.65 -9.67
N SER A 463 -5.39 -19.11 -10.80
CA SER A 463 -5.53 -20.52 -11.18
C SER A 463 -4.87 -21.50 -10.21
N SER A 464 -3.76 -21.08 -9.58
CA SER A 464 -3.04 -21.88 -8.59
C SER A 464 -3.85 -21.99 -7.29
N VAL A 465 -4.53 -20.91 -6.88
CA VAL A 465 -5.50 -20.93 -5.77
C VAL A 465 -6.61 -21.93 -6.06
N MET A 466 -7.23 -21.87 -7.24
CA MET A 466 -8.32 -22.77 -7.62
C MET A 466 -7.91 -24.25 -7.66
N ALA A 467 -6.65 -24.54 -7.99
CA ALA A 467 -6.12 -25.90 -8.02
C ALA A 467 -5.96 -26.54 -6.63
N THR A 468 -5.80 -25.74 -5.57
CA THR A 468 -5.39 -26.23 -4.25
C THR A 468 -6.29 -27.33 -3.69
N LYS A 469 -7.61 -27.18 -3.79
CA LYS A 469 -8.62 -28.16 -3.35
C LYS A 469 -8.49 -29.49 -4.10
N GLY A 470 -8.34 -29.43 -5.43
CA GLY A 470 -8.17 -30.61 -6.27
C GLY A 470 -6.86 -31.36 -6.01
N VAL A 471 -5.78 -30.64 -5.71
CA VAL A 471 -4.50 -31.24 -5.30
C VAL A 471 -4.62 -31.91 -3.93
N GLY A 472 -5.26 -31.24 -2.95
CA GLY A 472 -5.52 -31.80 -1.63
C GLY A 472 -6.29 -33.12 -1.68
N LYS A 473 -7.34 -33.20 -2.49
CA LYS A 473 -8.08 -34.44 -2.74
C LYS A 473 -7.21 -35.58 -3.29
N LYS A 474 -6.22 -35.27 -4.15
CA LYS A 474 -5.30 -36.28 -4.70
C LYS A 474 -4.29 -36.77 -3.66
N ILE A 475 -3.82 -35.89 -2.77
CA ILE A 475 -2.99 -36.27 -1.62
C ILE A 475 -3.80 -37.17 -0.69
N ALA A 476 -5.02 -36.78 -0.34
CA ALA A 476 -5.91 -37.58 0.49
C ALA A 476 -6.18 -38.98 -0.11
N ALA A 477 -6.42 -39.06 -1.42
CA ALA A 477 -6.60 -40.34 -2.11
C ALA A 477 -5.35 -41.24 -2.05
N LEU A 478 -4.14 -40.66 -2.07
CA LEU A 478 -2.91 -41.42 -1.84
C LEU A 478 -2.84 -41.91 -0.39
N VAL A 479 -3.14 -41.04 0.59
CA VAL A 479 -3.14 -41.39 2.01
C VAL A 479 -4.15 -42.51 2.29
N ASP A 480 -5.40 -42.36 1.86
CA ASP A 480 -6.45 -43.37 2.02
C ASP A 480 -6.07 -44.70 1.34
N PHE A 481 -5.41 -44.63 0.19
CA PHE A 481 -4.85 -45.80 -0.48
C PHE A 481 -3.79 -46.50 0.39
N LEU A 482 -2.87 -45.74 1.00
CA LEU A 482 -1.83 -46.28 1.88
C LEU A 482 -2.41 -46.83 3.19
N VAL A 483 -3.40 -46.16 3.80
CA VAL A 483 -4.10 -46.69 4.99
C VAL A 483 -4.77 -48.01 4.64
N LYS A 484 -5.56 -48.04 3.56
CA LYS A 484 -6.34 -49.22 3.17
C LYS A 484 -5.50 -50.43 2.77
N ASN A 485 -4.37 -50.23 2.07
CA ASN A 485 -3.61 -51.33 1.47
C ASN A 485 -2.30 -51.65 2.21
N TYR A 486 -1.81 -50.73 3.03
CA TYR A 486 -0.52 -50.85 3.70
C TYR A 486 -0.59 -50.58 5.21
N ASP A 487 -1.75 -50.25 5.77
CA ASP A 487 -1.93 -49.97 7.21
C ASP A 487 -1.11 -48.76 7.69
N LEU A 488 -1.03 -47.72 6.87
CA LEU A 488 -0.39 -46.45 7.25
C LEU A 488 -1.03 -45.90 8.54
N ASN A 489 -0.20 -45.70 9.57
CA ASN A 489 -0.63 -45.08 10.82
C ASN A 489 -0.84 -43.56 10.65
N LEU A 490 -2.09 -43.10 10.82
CA LEU A 490 -2.43 -41.67 10.75
C LEU A 490 -1.91 -40.86 11.95
N ASP A 491 -1.68 -41.50 13.10
CA ASP A 491 -1.09 -40.87 14.30
C ASP A 491 0.40 -40.53 14.15
N ASP A 492 1.01 -40.98 13.05
CA ASP A 492 2.38 -40.67 12.66
C ASP A 492 2.47 -39.93 11.32
N LEU A 493 1.33 -39.55 10.73
CA LEU A 493 1.27 -38.78 9.49
C LEU A 493 1.31 -37.27 9.78
N GLU A 494 2.26 -36.56 9.17
CA GLU A 494 2.30 -35.10 9.16
C GLU A 494 2.39 -34.55 7.73
N ILE A 495 1.57 -33.55 7.44
CA ILE A 495 1.52 -32.88 6.13
C ILE A 495 2.01 -31.45 6.30
N ILE A 496 3.08 -31.08 5.62
CA ILE A 496 3.75 -29.79 5.73
C ILE A 496 3.56 -29.02 4.44
N GLY A 497 3.02 -27.82 4.53
CA GLY A 497 2.76 -26.99 3.37
C GLY A 497 3.30 -25.58 3.54
N HIS A 498 3.96 -25.06 2.50
CA HIS A 498 4.41 -23.66 2.44
C HIS A 498 3.51 -22.84 1.52
N SER A 499 3.16 -21.62 1.91
CA SER A 499 2.37 -20.69 1.07
C SER A 499 1.03 -21.33 0.62
N LEU A 500 0.72 -21.39 -0.68
CA LEU A 500 -0.44 -22.13 -1.21
C LEU A 500 -0.44 -23.62 -0.81
N GLY A 501 0.75 -24.21 -0.64
CA GLY A 501 0.92 -25.59 -0.20
C GLY A 501 0.35 -25.84 1.20
N ALA A 502 0.30 -24.82 2.08
CA ALA A 502 -0.34 -24.92 3.39
C ALA A 502 -1.85 -25.18 3.25
N HIS A 503 -2.51 -24.54 2.28
CA HIS A 503 -3.93 -24.78 2.01
C HIS A 503 -4.17 -26.12 1.32
N VAL A 504 -3.26 -26.55 0.44
CA VAL A 504 -3.28 -27.90 -0.11
C VAL A 504 -3.20 -28.96 0.99
N ALA A 505 -2.32 -28.76 1.99
CA ALA A 505 -2.22 -29.63 3.16
C ALA A 505 -3.52 -29.65 3.98
N GLY A 506 -4.14 -28.48 4.23
CA GLY A 506 -5.44 -28.39 4.88
C GLY A 506 -6.55 -29.11 4.12
N PHE A 507 -6.63 -28.94 2.80
CA PHE A 507 -7.58 -29.66 1.95
C PHE A 507 -7.33 -31.17 1.91
N ALA A 508 -6.07 -31.61 2.00
CA ALA A 508 -5.74 -33.01 2.16
C ALA A 508 -6.30 -33.55 3.49
N GLY A 509 -6.01 -32.88 4.62
CA GLY A 509 -6.54 -33.23 5.94
C GLY A 509 -8.07 -33.36 5.95
N LYS A 510 -8.78 -32.38 5.38
CA LYS A 510 -10.25 -32.41 5.24
C LYS A 510 -10.79 -33.55 4.35
N SER A 511 -9.99 -34.03 3.41
CA SER A 511 -10.44 -34.99 2.39
C SER A 511 -10.03 -36.44 2.68
N ILE A 512 -9.15 -36.68 3.66
CA ILE A 512 -8.79 -38.03 4.10
C ILE A 512 -10.05 -38.65 4.71
N SER A 513 -10.50 -39.77 4.14
CA SER A 513 -11.70 -40.46 4.59
C SER A 513 -11.42 -41.52 5.64
N SER A 514 -10.16 -41.97 5.74
CA SER A 514 -9.75 -43.05 6.65
C SER A 514 -9.52 -42.60 8.10
N GLY A 515 -9.58 -41.30 8.39
CA GLY A 515 -9.35 -40.73 9.72
C GLY A 515 -8.70 -39.34 9.66
N GLN A 516 -8.07 -38.92 10.76
CA GLN A 516 -7.42 -37.62 10.87
C GLN A 516 -5.90 -37.80 11.02
N SER A 517 -5.11 -37.03 10.27
CA SER A 517 -3.65 -37.04 10.43
C SER A 517 -3.24 -36.43 11.78
N ARG A 518 -2.12 -36.89 12.34
CA ARG A 518 -1.52 -36.35 13.57
C ARG A 518 -1.33 -34.83 13.51
N ALA A 519 -0.68 -34.34 12.45
CA ALA A 519 -0.34 -32.93 12.38
C ALA A 519 -0.37 -32.35 10.96
N ILE A 520 -0.70 -31.07 10.87
CA ILE A 520 -0.42 -30.24 9.70
C ILE A 520 0.43 -29.06 10.13
N VAL A 521 1.50 -28.76 9.38
CA VAL A 521 2.34 -27.58 9.61
C VAL A 521 2.23 -26.64 8.42
N GLY A 522 1.65 -25.47 8.66
CA GLY A 522 1.50 -24.38 7.70
C GLY A 522 2.64 -23.37 7.82
N LEU A 523 3.55 -23.39 6.85
CA LEU A 523 4.67 -22.47 6.76
C LEU A 523 4.24 -21.22 5.98
N ASP A 524 4.02 -20.12 6.71
CA ASP A 524 3.47 -18.85 6.23
C ASP A 524 2.30 -19.02 5.24
N PRO A 525 1.15 -19.60 5.69
CA PRO A 525 0.03 -19.92 4.81
C PRO A 525 -0.43 -18.69 4.01
N ALA A 526 -0.68 -18.85 2.71
CA ALA A 526 -0.89 -17.72 1.81
C ALA A 526 -2.19 -16.95 2.07
N LEU A 527 -2.13 -15.64 2.28
CA LEU A 527 -3.30 -14.79 2.52
C LEU A 527 -4.16 -14.50 1.28
N PRO A 528 -3.59 -14.16 0.10
CA PRO A 528 -4.40 -13.72 -1.04
C PRO A 528 -5.42 -14.77 -1.50
N MET A 529 -6.69 -14.35 -1.62
CA MET A 529 -7.86 -15.15 -2.01
C MET A 529 -8.31 -16.25 -1.03
N PHE A 530 -7.75 -16.30 0.17
CA PHE A 530 -8.23 -17.15 1.26
C PHE A 530 -8.84 -16.29 2.36
N SER A 531 -10.08 -16.61 2.75
CA SER A 531 -10.84 -15.82 3.73
C SER A 531 -10.64 -16.34 5.15
N TYR A 532 -10.51 -15.43 6.11
CA TYR A 532 -10.50 -15.76 7.55
C TYR A 532 -11.79 -16.48 7.96
N ASP A 533 -12.94 -16.04 7.46
CA ASP A 533 -14.27 -16.49 7.88
C ASP A 533 -14.76 -17.77 7.18
N LYS A 534 -14.00 -18.31 6.22
CA LYS A 534 -14.35 -19.53 5.46
C LYS A 534 -13.36 -20.68 5.74
N PRO A 535 -13.34 -21.27 6.95
CA PRO A 535 -12.38 -22.31 7.32
C PRO A 535 -12.40 -23.55 6.42
N ASP A 536 -13.55 -23.87 5.82
CA ASP A 536 -13.70 -24.96 4.86
C ASP A 536 -12.95 -24.72 3.54
N GLY A 537 -12.66 -23.45 3.21
CA GLY A 537 -12.00 -23.01 1.99
C GLY A 537 -10.49 -22.77 2.13
N ARG A 538 -9.88 -23.08 3.27
CA ARG A 538 -8.45 -22.84 3.56
C ARG A 538 -7.87 -23.90 4.50
N LEU A 539 -6.65 -23.69 5.00
CA LEU A 539 -6.12 -24.43 6.15
C LEU A 539 -6.83 -23.96 7.42
N SER A 540 -7.22 -24.88 8.30
CA SER A 540 -7.91 -24.58 9.58
C SER A 540 -7.38 -25.46 10.72
N SER A 541 -7.59 -25.00 11.96
CA SER A 541 -7.15 -25.69 13.19
C SER A 541 -7.74 -27.09 13.39
N SER A 542 -8.81 -27.42 12.68
CA SER A 542 -9.51 -28.71 12.70
C SER A 542 -9.05 -29.70 11.63
N ASP A 543 -8.13 -29.34 10.75
CA ASP A 543 -7.76 -30.17 9.59
C ASP A 543 -6.89 -31.39 9.96
N ALA A 544 -6.33 -31.38 11.17
CA ALA A 544 -5.57 -32.46 11.78
C ALA A 544 -5.76 -32.43 13.30
N HIS A 545 -5.29 -33.46 14.02
CA HIS A 545 -5.33 -33.45 15.49
C HIS A 545 -4.60 -32.24 16.08
N TYR A 546 -3.53 -31.81 15.40
CA TYR A 546 -2.83 -30.57 15.66
C TYR A 546 -2.50 -29.83 14.36
N VAL A 547 -2.73 -28.52 14.35
CA VAL A 547 -2.34 -27.67 13.22
C VAL A 547 -1.44 -26.56 13.75
N GLU A 548 -0.21 -26.53 13.28
CA GLU A 548 0.76 -25.49 13.56
C GLU A 548 0.83 -24.50 12.41
N THR A 549 0.97 -23.22 12.73
CA THR A 549 1.23 -22.19 11.73
C THR A 549 2.41 -21.32 12.15
N ILE A 550 3.29 -21.04 11.20
CA ILE A 550 4.48 -20.21 11.40
C ILE A 550 4.33 -18.98 10.51
N GLN A 551 4.02 -17.82 11.11
CA GLN A 551 3.83 -16.56 10.41
C GLN A 551 5.16 -15.85 10.24
N THR A 552 5.57 -15.58 9.01
CA THR A 552 6.82 -14.83 8.74
C THR A 552 6.63 -13.63 7.83
N ASN A 553 5.55 -13.59 7.03
CA ASN A 553 5.13 -12.43 6.24
C ASN A 553 3.63 -12.12 6.37
N GLY A 554 3.13 -12.16 7.61
CA GLY A 554 1.73 -11.97 7.96
C GLY A 554 1.18 -10.61 7.53
N GLY A 555 0.00 -10.63 6.88
CA GLY A 555 -0.73 -9.44 6.43
C GLY A 555 -0.34 -8.96 5.03
N LYS A 556 0.71 -9.54 4.43
CA LYS A 556 1.14 -9.25 3.05
C LYS A 556 0.99 -10.47 2.15
N LEU A 557 1.88 -11.45 2.30
CA LEU A 557 1.79 -12.73 1.57
C LEU A 557 1.21 -13.85 2.43
N GLY A 558 1.45 -13.82 3.74
CA GLY A 558 0.96 -14.82 4.71
C GLY A 558 -0.22 -14.33 5.54
N PHE A 559 -0.96 -15.26 6.14
CA PHE A 559 -1.96 -14.95 7.17
C PHE A 559 -1.30 -14.31 8.40
N LEU A 560 -1.92 -13.27 8.96
CA LEU A 560 -1.45 -12.66 10.22
C LEU A 560 -2.25 -13.17 11.43
N GLN A 561 -3.56 -13.32 11.31
CA GLN A 561 -4.36 -13.89 12.40
C GLN A 561 -4.16 -15.41 12.45
N PRO A 562 -4.26 -16.02 13.64
CA PRO A 562 -4.05 -17.46 13.79
C PRO A 562 -5.12 -18.26 13.04
N ILE A 563 -4.69 -19.20 12.19
CA ILE A 563 -5.57 -20.18 11.53
C ILE A 563 -5.26 -21.63 11.94
N GLY A 564 -4.19 -21.83 12.73
CA GLY A 564 -3.84 -23.10 13.37
C GLY A 564 -4.18 -23.10 14.86
N LYS A 565 -4.02 -24.27 15.50
CA LYS A 565 -4.18 -24.44 16.96
C LYS A 565 -2.99 -23.85 17.72
N GLY A 566 -1.78 -24.01 17.19
CA GLY A 566 -0.59 -23.26 17.60
C GLY A 566 -0.17 -22.27 16.51
N ALA A 567 0.00 -21.00 16.87
CA ALA A 567 0.46 -19.96 15.94
C ALA A 567 1.75 -19.31 16.46
N PHE A 568 2.78 -19.29 15.63
CA PHE A 568 4.12 -18.86 15.99
C PHE A 568 4.56 -17.66 15.14
N TYR A 569 5.01 -16.61 15.81
CA TYR A 569 5.35 -15.32 15.21
C TYR A 569 6.85 -15.01 15.38
N PRO A 570 7.74 -15.65 14.58
CA PRO A 570 9.14 -15.24 14.47
C PRO A 570 9.30 -13.74 14.26
N ASN A 571 9.98 -13.08 15.19
CA ASN A 571 10.19 -11.63 15.15
C ASN A 571 8.88 -10.83 14.90
N GLY A 572 7.78 -11.24 15.52
CA GLY A 572 6.45 -10.60 15.36
C GLY A 572 5.73 -10.95 14.06
N GLY A 573 6.29 -11.87 13.27
CA GLY A 573 5.63 -12.58 12.17
C GLY A 573 5.31 -11.79 10.90
N LYS A 574 5.77 -10.54 10.77
CA LYS A 574 5.54 -9.69 9.58
C LYS A 574 6.75 -9.53 8.67
N ALA A 575 7.93 -9.30 9.26
CA ALA A 575 9.16 -9.04 8.53
C ALA A 575 10.32 -9.68 9.27
N GLN A 576 11.18 -10.38 8.54
CA GLN A 576 12.20 -11.21 9.17
C GLN A 576 13.58 -10.57 9.13
N PRO A 577 14.38 -10.74 10.21
CA PRO A 577 15.77 -10.34 10.23
C PRO A 577 16.55 -10.94 9.03
N GLY A 578 17.37 -10.11 8.38
CA GLY A 578 18.24 -10.51 7.27
C GLY A 578 17.63 -10.30 5.88
N CYS A 579 16.34 -9.94 5.79
CA CYS A 579 15.65 -9.81 4.50
C CYS A 579 15.71 -8.43 3.83
N LYS A 580 16.52 -7.46 4.29
CA LYS A 580 16.42 -6.06 3.80
C LYS A 580 17.26 -5.81 2.53
N PRO A 581 16.70 -5.18 1.46
CA PRO A 581 15.32 -4.72 1.30
C PRO A 581 14.36 -5.83 0.80
N ASP A 582 13.20 -6.01 1.46
CA ASP A 582 12.19 -7.06 1.15
C ASP A 582 10.91 -6.47 0.52
N LEU A 583 11.04 -5.76 -0.60
CA LEU A 583 9.93 -5.00 -1.18
C LEU A 583 8.76 -5.89 -1.64
N THR A 584 9.01 -7.13 -2.05
CA THR A 584 7.95 -8.09 -2.42
C THR A 584 7.42 -8.87 -1.22
N GLY A 585 8.18 -8.93 -0.11
CA GLY A 585 7.90 -9.83 1.02
C GLY A 585 8.38 -11.27 0.79
N ALA A 586 8.97 -11.57 -0.37
CA ALA A 586 9.36 -12.93 -0.74
C ALA A 586 10.43 -13.51 0.18
N CYS A 587 11.37 -12.69 0.68
CA CYS A 587 12.39 -13.18 1.61
C CYS A 587 11.76 -13.58 2.94
N SER A 588 10.97 -12.68 3.55
CA SER A 588 10.27 -12.95 4.81
C SER A 588 9.27 -14.10 4.66
N HIS A 589 8.62 -14.25 3.50
CA HIS A 589 7.71 -15.37 3.21
C HIS A 589 8.45 -16.70 3.15
N GLY A 590 9.67 -16.73 2.58
CA GLY A 590 10.53 -17.91 2.52
C GLY A 590 11.21 -18.27 3.85
N ARG A 591 11.30 -17.35 4.81
CA ARG A 591 11.94 -17.61 6.11
C ARG A 591 11.24 -18.67 6.95
N SER A 592 9.93 -18.84 6.81
CA SER A 592 9.19 -19.93 7.48
C SER A 592 9.76 -21.31 7.14
N VAL A 593 10.20 -21.53 5.89
CA VAL A 593 10.88 -22.75 5.44
C VAL A 593 12.23 -22.92 6.13
N ALA A 594 13.06 -21.88 6.10
CA ALA A 594 14.39 -21.93 6.72
C ALA A 594 14.30 -22.21 8.23
N TYR A 595 13.39 -21.54 8.92
CA TYR A 595 13.16 -21.72 10.35
C TYR A 595 12.66 -23.12 10.69
N TYR A 596 11.68 -23.64 9.94
CA TYR A 596 11.17 -24.99 10.16
C TYR A 596 12.24 -26.07 9.95
N ILE A 597 13.02 -25.97 8.87
CA ILE A 597 14.12 -26.92 8.58
C ILE A 597 15.18 -26.88 9.68
N GLU A 598 15.56 -25.68 10.14
CA GLU A 598 16.51 -25.55 11.24
C GLU A 598 15.94 -26.07 12.57
N ALA A 599 14.65 -25.83 12.86
CA ALA A 599 13.97 -26.34 14.04
C ALA A 599 14.02 -27.87 14.12
N ILE A 600 13.82 -28.58 13.00
CA ILE A 600 13.96 -30.04 12.95
C ILE A 600 15.40 -30.48 13.27
N LYS A 601 16.40 -29.75 12.74
CA LYS A 601 17.81 -30.12 12.85
C LYS A 601 18.37 -29.91 14.26
N ILE A 602 18.05 -28.80 14.92
CA ILE A 602 18.70 -28.39 16.18
C ILE A 602 17.74 -27.96 17.31
N ASP A 603 16.43 -27.90 17.07
CA ASP A 603 15.38 -27.60 18.07
C ASP A 603 15.66 -26.36 18.94
N THR A 604 16.14 -25.27 18.35
CA THR A 604 16.57 -24.04 19.06
C THR A 604 15.57 -22.89 19.01
N PHE A 605 14.34 -23.08 18.51
CA PHE A 605 13.36 -21.98 18.42
C PHE A 605 12.52 -21.89 19.69
N ALA A 606 13.12 -21.40 20.77
CA ALA A 606 12.41 -21.12 22.02
C ALA A 606 11.30 -20.08 21.80
N SER A 607 10.19 -20.23 22.51
CA SER A 607 9.02 -19.37 22.30
C SER A 607 8.44 -18.85 23.60
N ILE A 608 7.87 -17.65 23.56
CA ILE A 608 7.19 -17.00 24.68
C ILE A 608 5.70 -17.07 24.39
N LYS A 609 4.92 -17.62 25.32
CA LYS A 609 3.46 -17.70 25.18
C LYS A 609 2.87 -16.31 25.39
N CYS A 610 2.02 -15.88 24.48
CA CYS A 610 1.33 -14.59 24.51
C CYS A 610 -0.13 -14.77 24.92
N GLU A 611 -0.75 -13.69 25.40
CA GLU A 611 -2.19 -13.69 25.67
C GLU A 611 -2.97 -13.89 24.37
N ASP A 612 -2.61 -13.12 23.34
CA ASP A 612 -3.17 -13.25 22.00
C ASP A 612 -2.12 -13.04 20.90
N TYR A 613 -2.58 -13.07 19.64
CA TYR A 613 -1.69 -12.86 18.49
C TYR A 613 -1.25 -11.40 18.33
N THR A 614 -2.03 -10.43 18.81
CA THR A 614 -1.68 -9.01 18.77
C THR A 614 -0.43 -8.77 19.62
N ASP A 615 -0.40 -9.35 20.82
CA ASP A 615 0.77 -9.31 21.69
C ASP A 615 1.97 -10.04 21.07
N ALA A 616 1.74 -11.18 20.41
CA ALA A 616 2.80 -11.89 19.69
C ALA A 616 3.40 -11.03 18.57
N VAL A 617 2.58 -10.28 17.84
CA VAL A 617 3.03 -9.38 16.77
C VAL A 617 3.78 -8.16 17.31
N LEU A 618 3.34 -7.62 18.46
CA LEU A 618 3.93 -6.45 19.09
C LEU A 618 5.12 -6.77 20.02
N ASN A 619 5.43 -8.05 20.23
CA ASN A 619 6.39 -8.54 21.21
C ASN A 619 6.06 -8.03 22.64
N ASN A 620 4.81 -8.24 23.06
CA ASN A 620 4.28 -7.82 24.36
C ASN A 620 3.98 -9.02 25.28
N CYS A 621 4.69 -10.14 25.11
CA CYS A 621 4.36 -11.43 25.74
C CYS A 621 5.10 -11.69 27.07
N GLY A 622 5.78 -10.67 27.61
CA GLY A 622 6.70 -10.81 28.73
C GLY A 622 8.05 -11.43 28.32
N THR A 623 8.82 -11.91 29.30
CA THR A 623 10.21 -12.39 29.10
C THR A 623 10.40 -13.87 29.42
N GLN A 624 9.36 -14.57 29.90
CA GLN A 624 9.47 -15.96 30.32
C GLN A 624 9.27 -16.91 29.12
N TYR A 625 10.32 -17.65 28.76
CA TYR A 625 10.21 -18.70 27.76
C TYR A 625 9.29 -19.84 28.23
N SER A 626 8.47 -20.32 27.30
CA SER A 626 7.60 -21.48 27.49
C SER A 626 8.37 -22.78 27.25
N SER A 627 7.78 -23.91 27.65
CA SER A 627 8.27 -25.25 27.30
C SER A 627 8.02 -25.63 25.83
N VAL A 628 7.33 -24.78 25.07
CA VAL A 628 6.97 -24.99 23.67
C VAL A 628 8.05 -24.40 22.77
N ARG A 629 8.43 -25.15 21.74
CA ARG A 629 9.39 -24.70 20.71
C ARG A 629 8.73 -24.72 19.35
N MET A 630 8.92 -23.68 18.56
CA MET A 630 8.36 -23.64 17.21
C MET A 630 8.96 -24.75 16.33
N GLY A 631 8.13 -25.45 15.55
CA GLY A 631 8.57 -26.52 14.67
C GLY A 631 8.95 -27.84 15.37
N SER A 632 8.70 -27.96 16.68
CA SER A 632 9.04 -29.16 17.44
C SER A 632 8.07 -30.31 17.16
N ALA A 633 8.63 -31.52 16.95
CA ALA A 633 7.85 -32.75 16.72
C ALA A 633 6.92 -33.12 17.91
N ASN A 634 7.15 -32.55 19.08
CA ASN A 634 6.38 -32.80 20.30
C ASN A 634 5.16 -31.87 20.46
N ASN A 635 5.01 -30.86 19.59
CA ASN A 635 3.95 -29.86 19.74
C ASN A 635 2.53 -30.44 19.59
N ALA A 636 2.38 -31.55 18.86
CA ALA A 636 1.09 -32.16 18.53
C ALA A 636 0.17 -32.47 19.72
N TYR A 637 0.73 -32.59 20.93
CA TYR A 637 -0.03 -32.99 22.13
C TYR A 637 -0.23 -31.89 23.17
N LEU A 638 0.43 -30.73 23.03
CA LEU A 638 0.63 -29.79 24.16
C LEU A 638 0.30 -28.33 23.86
N VAL A 639 0.12 -27.96 22.59
CA VAL A 639 0.22 -26.55 22.18
C VAL A 639 -1.12 -25.99 21.76
N ASN A 640 -1.50 -24.87 22.38
CA ASN A 640 -2.62 -24.03 21.98
C ASN A 640 -2.33 -22.57 22.32
N GLY A 641 -2.57 -21.67 21.37
CA GLY A 641 -2.42 -20.23 21.52
C GLY A 641 -1.40 -19.61 20.58
N SER A 642 -1.04 -18.36 20.87
CA SER A 642 -0.09 -17.56 20.10
C SER A 642 1.25 -17.43 20.82
N TYR A 643 2.33 -17.51 20.06
CA TYR A 643 3.68 -17.54 20.60
C TYR A 643 4.59 -16.57 19.85
N PHE A 644 5.28 -15.69 20.58
CA PHE A 644 6.38 -14.91 20.03
C PHE A 644 7.65 -15.77 20.00
N VAL A 645 8.39 -15.69 18.89
CA VAL A 645 9.63 -16.47 18.71
C VAL A 645 10.77 -15.51 18.37
N PRO A 646 11.71 -15.24 19.29
CA PRO A 646 12.89 -14.47 18.97
C PRO A 646 13.79 -15.25 18.01
N VAL A 647 14.30 -14.57 16.98
CA VAL A 647 15.16 -15.17 15.94
C VAL A 647 16.32 -14.24 15.59
N ASN A 648 17.46 -14.83 15.26
CA ASN A 648 18.64 -14.13 14.77
C ASN A 648 18.49 -13.70 13.30
N LYS A 649 19.37 -12.78 12.88
CA LYS A 649 19.51 -12.34 11.49
C LYS A 649 20.05 -13.42 10.55
N GLU A 650 21.02 -14.20 11.04
CA GLU A 650 21.76 -15.22 10.31
C GLU A 650 21.66 -16.57 11.03
N THR A 651 21.98 -17.65 10.33
CA THR A 651 22.00 -19.01 10.89
C THR A 651 23.09 -19.15 11.99
N PRO A 652 22.86 -19.90 13.08
CA PRO A 652 21.57 -20.47 13.48
C PRO A 652 20.57 -19.36 13.85
N PHE A 653 19.40 -19.41 13.22
CA PHE A 653 18.33 -18.44 13.43
C PHE A 653 17.66 -18.61 14.80
N GLY A 654 17.50 -19.86 15.26
CA GLY A 654 16.89 -20.16 16.55
C GLY A 654 17.81 -19.77 17.71
N MET A 655 17.22 -19.25 18.78
CA MET A 655 17.90 -18.85 20.01
C MET A 655 17.58 -19.83 21.15
N LEU A 656 18.62 -20.41 21.75
CA LEU A 656 18.47 -21.14 23.01
C LEU A 656 18.12 -20.12 24.11
N SER A 657 16.99 -20.36 24.78
CA SER A 657 16.43 -19.53 25.87
C SER A 657 17.44 -19.21 26.96
#